data_AF-A0A1H5HUN9-F1
#
_entry.id   AF-A0A1H5HUN9-F1
#
_cell.length_a   1.000
_cell.length_b   1.000
_cell.length_c   1.000
_cell.angle_alpha   90.00
_cell.angle_beta   90.00
_cell.angle_gamma   90.00
#
_symmetry.space_group_name_H-M   'P 1'
#
loop_
_entity.id
_entity.type
_entity.pdbx_description
1 polymer ?
#
loop_
_entity_poly.entity_id
_entity_poly.type
_entity_poly.pdbx_seq_one_letter_code
_entity_poly.pdbx_strand_id
1 'polypeptide(L)'
;MKTKSFAERVLGTTSLVVLSAAAMIGAQQPAAAQTGIYGGGSTLSSLALRQIFDCYAGATLANDGQAFSPSFTTATPSPNLLPTSCTLVSTSVEGLFAAVGSGNGQRAYIADDARQLFRGSPDSAPTVVRKPSAKPPFRDTANAAFKSYPYPRLDFAASDAPLASSIASLTTISFSNFVPSTNWQNTLLIGALSKSNASFNTAAVGAPIQVPAMEVPVAIAVNTSNSASGVTWTNQSALSPNSQAGGAIQLSAAQLCAIFSATVTDWHDTSTLIPALDANGVQQFQHFYDANTNGSLTPVAYTSGRLPIKVVYRADDAGASFILTNYLANLCPLLDPTGTYNYKKIFTGVGVGGSTTANLPAGKFSRLLDNIRAVKSSDQSDPYDVDDDEERPDPHWISASGSNHEALKIGTDPRFAGRIGYLSADFTQPYAQTVTEEIAGTTISAAAPLSASVQNERQRLLGVYHPGQVGSNGRAQNFVPPTPNNAELAFANLTAPDISSSYDAWNLYAQVYPAGTVVGGVTYDGLSVIGIPLQSQADYPITGASFLNVYSCYGDTAGTRVPAVKNWLAWFYGGSVTGLPNYNPVTSNSDNPGYDPNVAKVIRNNGFHELDGVWATNVLNAYLTSSAAGGSSTAIAAYSTSGTQTDGCTGVTGGAR
;
A
#
# COMPACT_ATOMS: atom_id res chain seq x y z
N MET A 1 -47.77 4.42 47.83
CA MET A 1 -46.54 4.93 48.48
C MET A 1 -45.63 3.74 48.71
N LYS A 2 -44.39 3.61 48.24
CA LYS A 2 -43.43 4.43 47.48
C LYS A 2 -42.65 3.43 46.59
N THR A 3 -42.81 3.47 45.26
CA THR A 3 -41.90 4.04 44.23
C THR A 3 -40.61 3.27 43.95
N LYS A 4 -40.52 2.81 42.69
CA LYS A 4 -39.37 2.24 41.97
C LYS A 4 -38.17 3.20 41.93
N SER A 5 -36.96 2.65 41.87
CA SER A 5 -35.80 3.30 41.26
C SER A 5 -34.96 2.25 40.52
N PHE A 6 -34.99 2.36 39.19
CA PHE A 6 -34.06 1.73 38.24
C PHE A 6 -33.69 2.84 37.26
N ALA A 7 -32.59 3.54 37.55
CA ALA A 7 -31.86 4.51 36.72
C ALA A 7 -30.54 4.72 37.49
N GLU A 8 -29.35 4.52 36.94
CA GLU A 8 -28.79 5.29 35.83
C GLU A 8 -27.97 4.38 34.90
N ARG A 9 -28.46 4.21 33.67
CA ARG A 9 -27.68 3.73 32.52
C ARG A 9 -28.18 4.48 31.29
N VAL A 10 -27.87 5.78 31.23
CA VAL A 10 -27.99 6.61 30.02
C VAL A 10 -26.92 7.70 30.13
N LEU A 11 -26.00 7.75 29.15
CA LEU A 11 -25.25 8.91 28.63
C LEU A 11 -24.25 8.30 27.61
N GLY A 12 -24.34 8.46 26.29
CA GLY A 12 -25.31 9.18 25.48
C GLY A 12 -25.35 8.63 24.05
N THR A 13 -26.57 8.41 23.56
CA THR A 13 -26.93 8.28 22.16
C THR A 13 -27.32 9.66 21.63
N THR A 14 -26.79 10.07 20.48
CA THR A 14 -27.44 11.07 19.61
C THR A 14 -27.59 10.51 18.20
N SER A 15 -28.78 9.95 17.98
CA SER A 15 -29.67 10.12 16.82
C SER A 15 -29.16 9.91 15.39
N LEU A 16 -29.52 8.75 14.84
CA LEU A 16 -29.92 8.55 13.44
C LEU A 16 -31.37 9.06 13.26
N VAL A 17 -31.61 10.09 12.44
CA VAL A 17 -32.74 10.18 11.51
C VAL A 17 -32.39 11.21 10.43
N VAL A 18 -32.14 10.77 9.19
CA VAL A 18 -32.44 11.57 8.00
C VAL A 18 -33.31 10.69 7.10
N LEU A 19 -34.64 10.88 7.20
CA LEU A 19 -35.56 10.49 6.16
C LEU A 19 -35.17 11.25 4.88
N SER A 20 -34.82 10.54 3.82
CA SER A 20 -35.00 11.05 2.46
C SER A 20 -35.91 10.08 1.73
N ALA A 21 -37.19 10.43 1.74
CA ALA A 21 -38.18 9.84 0.87
C ALA A 21 -37.84 10.22 -0.57
N ALA A 22 -37.38 9.24 -1.35
CA ALA A 22 -37.68 9.15 -2.77
C ALA A 22 -38.18 7.73 -3.03
N ALA A 23 -39.38 7.44 -2.53
CA ALA A 23 -40.19 6.37 -3.08
C ALA A 23 -40.60 6.77 -4.50
N MET A 24 -39.92 6.23 -5.51
CA MET A 24 -40.58 5.93 -6.76
C MET A 24 -40.93 4.44 -6.74
N ILE A 25 -42.22 4.19 -6.71
CA ILE A 25 -42.85 2.88 -6.80
C ILE A 25 -42.37 2.22 -8.10
N GLY A 26 -41.50 1.22 -7.96
CA GLY A 26 -41.28 0.16 -8.93
C GLY A 26 -41.42 -1.15 -8.16
N ALA A 27 -42.19 -2.08 -8.69
CA ALA A 27 -42.55 -3.35 -8.05
C ALA A 27 -41.37 -4.01 -7.32
N GLN A 28 -41.65 -4.70 -6.20
CA GLN A 28 -40.73 -5.68 -5.60
C GLN A 28 -40.33 -6.67 -6.70
N GLN A 29 -39.22 -6.40 -7.38
CA GLN A 29 -38.53 -7.41 -8.15
C GLN A 29 -37.99 -8.42 -7.14
N PRO A 30 -38.10 -9.73 -7.41
CA PRO A 30 -37.43 -10.73 -6.60
C PRO A 30 -35.96 -10.31 -6.46
N ALA A 31 -35.42 -10.38 -5.24
CA ALA A 31 -34.02 -10.06 -4.96
C ALA A 31 -33.15 -10.76 -6.01
N ALA A 32 -32.55 -9.98 -6.92
CA ALA A 32 -31.64 -10.53 -7.90
C ALA A 32 -30.52 -11.23 -7.11
N ALA A 33 -30.16 -12.45 -7.50
CA ALA A 33 -29.09 -13.18 -6.84
C ALA A 33 -27.80 -12.35 -6.93
N GLN A 34 -27.32 -11.84 -5.79
CA GLN A 34 -26.10 -11.05 -5.74
C GLN A 34 -24.89 -11.96 -5.95
N THR A 35 -23.99 -11.55 -6.83
CA THR A 35 -22.73 -12.24 -7.12
C THR A 35 -21.60 -11.59 -6.35
N GLY A 36 -20.90 -12.37 -5.54
CA GLY A 36 -19.75 -11.88 -4.78
C GLY A 36 -18.45 -11.84 -5.60
N ILE A 37 -17.68 -10.77 -5.41
CA ILE A 37 -16.26 -10.70 -5.77
C ILE A 37 -15.45 -10.60 -4.47
N TYR A 38 -14.65 -11.61 -4.20
CA TYR A 38 -13.91 -11.74 -2.94
C TYR A 38 -12.41 -11.58 -3.15
N GLY A 39 -11.78 -10.63 -2.48
CA GLY A 39 -10.33 -10.49 -2.52
C GLY A 39 -9.71 -10.10 -1.19
N GLY A 40 -8.38 -10.01 -1.17
CA GLY A 40 -7.66 -9.58 0.01
C GLY A 40 -6.16 -9.49 -0.23
N GLY A 41 -5.42 -9.08 0.79
CA GLY A 41 -3.97 -8.94 0.72
C GLY A 41 -3.54 -7.58 1.24
N SER A 42 -2.94 -6.76 0.38
CA SER A 42 -2.39 -5.44 0.68
C SER A 42 -3.25 -4.65 1.68
N THR A 43 -2.64 -4.22 2.77
CA THR A 43 -3.24 -3.21 3.67
C THR A 43 -2.94 -1.78 3.20
N LEU A 44 -2.09 -1.61 2.20
CA LEU A 44 -1.75 -0.30 1.62
C LEU A 44 -2.92 0.16 0.75
N SER A 45 -3.37 -0.66 -0.20
CA SER A 45 -4.46 -0.29 -1.12
C SER A 45 -5.86 -0.69 -0.65
N SER A 46 -5.99 -1.19 0.58
CA SER A 46 -7.24 -1.82 1.04
C SER A 46 -8.42 -0.86 1.05
N LEU A 47 -8.20 0.37 1.53
CA LEU A 47 -9.26 1.37 1.65
C LEU A 47 -9.78 1.80 0.26
N ALA A 48 -8.85 2.16 -0.64
CA ALA A 48 -9.19 2.50 -2.01
C ALA A 48 -9.93 1.37 -2.72
N LEU A 49 -9.47 0.11 -2.61
CA LEU A 49 -10.15 -1.02 -3.22
C LEU A 49 -11.56 -1.26 -2.65
N ARG A 50 -11.76 -1.08 -1.33
CA ARG A 50 -13.10 -1.17 -0.74
C ARG A 50 -14.02 -0.10 -1.29
N GLN A 51 -13.56 1.14 -1.35
CA GLN A 51 -14.33 2.27 -1.86
C GLN A 51 -14.62 2.15 -3.35
N ILE A 52 -13.71 1.54 -4.13
CA ILE A 52 -13.95 1.19 -5.53
C ILE A 52 -15.12 0.19 -5.67
N PHE A 53 -15.24 -0.78 -4.76
CA PHE A 53 -16.41 -1.67 -4.76
C PHE A 53 -17.70 -0.98 -4.33
N ASP A 54 -17.67 -0.11 -3.31
CA ASP A 54 -18.84 0.69 -2.95
C ASP A 54 -19.27 1.59 -4.12
N CYS A 55 -18.30 2.16 -4.82
CA CYS A 55 -18.52 2.98 -5.99
C CYS A 55 -19.16 2.18 -7.13
N TYR A 56 -18.66 0.97 -7.40
CA TYR A 56 -19.24 0.05 -8.38
C TYR A 56 -20.68 -0.34 -8.04
N ALA A 57 -20.97 -0.55 -6.75
CA ALA A 57 -22.32 -0.84 -6.27
C ALA A 57 -23.26 0.39 -6.31
N GLY A 58 -22.76 1.58 -6.66
CA GLY A 58 -23.49 2.84 -6.53
C GLY A 58 -23.86 3.18 -5.08
N ALA A 59 -23.18 2.56 -4.12
CA ALA A 59 -23.40 2.77 -2.70
C ALA A 59 -22.83 4.11 -2.25
N THR A 60 -23.35 4.64 -1.14
CA THR A 60 -22.69 5.74 -0.44
C THR A 60 -21.32 5.25 0.02
N LEU A 61 -20.26 5.94 -0.38
CA LEU A 61 -18.95 5.77 0.22
C LEU A 61 -19.09 6.24 1.68
N ALA A 62 -19.20 5.34 2.65
CA ALA A 62 -19.37 5.69 4.05
C ALA A 62 -18.80 4.61 4.97
N ASN A 63 -18.23 5.04 6.10
CA ASN A 63 -17.79 4.25 7.25
C ASN A 63 -16.34 3.74 7.30
N ASP A 64 -15.42 4.29 6.52
CA ASP A 64 -14.01 3.84 6.55
C ASP A 64 -13.01 4.81 7.19
N GLY A 65 -13.47 5.74 8.04
CA GLY A 65 -12.58 6.65 8.79
C GLY A 65 -12.29 7.99 8.11
N GLN A 66 -12.97 8.30 7.01
CA GLN A 66 -12.87 9.57 6.28
C GLN A 66 -14.14 10.43 6.43
N ALA A 67 -13.98 11.75 6.45
CA ALA A 67 -15.09 12.71 6.56
C ALA A 67 -15.49 13.24 5.17
N PHE A 68 -16.71 12.93 4.72
CA PHE A 68 -17.24 13.27 3.40
C PHE A 68 -17.78 14.71 3.35
N SER A 69 -17.60 15.43 2.24
CA SER A 69 -18.23 16.74 2.02
C SER A 69 -19.16 16.76 0.80
N PRO A 70 -20.35 17.38 0.92
CA PRO A 70 -21.20 17.71 -0.23
C PRO A 70 -20.63 18.82 -1.13
N SER A 71 -19.60 19.56 -0.70
CA SER A 71 -18.93 20.61 -1.50
C SER A 71 -17.84 20.04 -2.43
N PHE A 72 -18.18 18.97 -3.14
CA PHE A 72 -17.36 18.33 -4.17
C PHE A 72 -17.08 19.31 -5.33
N THR A 73 -15.81 19.53 -5.67
CA THR A 73 -15.43 20.31 -6.87
C THR A 73 -14.42 19.54 -7.72
N THR A 74 -14.48 19.78 -9.03
CA THR A 74 -13.78 19.02 -10.08
C THR A 74 -12.32 19.43 -10.32
N ALA A 75 -11.71 20.25 -9.46
CA ALA A 75 -10.37 20.79 -9.69
C ALA A 75 -9.41 20.45 -8.53
N THR A 76 -8.27 19.82 -8.88
CA THR A 76 -7.21 19.31 -7.98
C THR A 76 -7.65 18.19 -7.02
N PRO A 77 -6.76 17.25 -6.62
CA PRO A 77 -7.07 16.30 -5.56
C PRO A 77 -7.61 17.09 -4.38
N SER A 78 -8.76 16.68 -3.88
CA SER A 78 -9.39 17.30 -2.72
C SER A 78 -9.35 16.24 -1.62
N PRO A 79 -8.23 16.10 -0.90
CA PRO A 79 -8.04 15.04 0.09
C PRO A 79 -9.19 15.05 1.10
N ASN A 80 -9.71 13.86 1.42
CA ASN A 80 -10.96 13.64 2.18
C ASN A 80 -12.28 14.04 1.50
N LEU A 81 -12.30 14.51 0.25
CA LEU A 81 -13.56 14.85 -0.45
C LEU A 81 -13.95 13.76 -1.45
N LEU A 82 -14.26 12.57 -0.94
CA LEU A 82 -14.84 11.49 -1.73
C LEU A 82 -16.26 11.85 -2.21
N PRO A 83 -16.69 11.40 -3.41
CA PRO A 83 -18.05 11.63 -3.87
C PRO A 83 -19.07 10.98 -2.92
N THR A 84 -20.13 11.69 -2.55
CA THR A 84 -21.20 11.16 -1.70
C THR A 84 -21.98 10.00 -2.35
N SER A 85 -22.00 9.94 -3.67
CA SER A 85 -22.49 8.80 -4.44
C SER A 85 -21.72 8.65 -5.75
N CYS A 86 -21.46 7.41 -6.15
CA CYS A 86 -20.91 7.10 -7.47
C CYS A 86 -22.00 6.84 -8.51
N THR A 87 -21.62 6.83 -9.78
CA THR A 87 -22.44 6.26 -10.85
C THR A 87 -22.76 4.82 -10.47
N LEU A 88 -24.05 4.48 -10.35
CA LEU A 88 -24.43 3.09 -10.10
C LEU A 88 -24.02 2.23 -11.30
N VAL A 89 -23.10 1.29 -11.07
CA VAL A 89 -22.66 0.35 -12.10
C VAL A 89 -23.42 -0.97 -12.01
N SER A 90 -23.48 -1.57 -10.82
CA SER A 90 -24.21 -2.82 -10.61
C SER A 90 -24.66 -3.02 -9.17
N THR A 91 -25.97 -3.13 -8.93
CA THR A 91 -26.53 -3.55 -7.63
C THR A 91 -26.51 -5.07 -7.43
N SER A 92 -26.21 -5.84 -8.47
CA SER A 92 -26.18 -7.31 -8.43
C SER A 92 -24.81 -7.87 -8.09
N VAL A 93 -23.80 -7.03 -7.90
CA VAL A 93 -22.44 -7.43 -7.52
C VAL A 93 -22.06 -6.78 -6.20
N GLU A 94 -21.53 -7.57 -5.27
CA GLU A 94 -20.97 -7.08 -4.01
C GLU A 94 -19.49 -7.49 -3.91
N GLY A 95 -18.63 -6.52 -3.64
CA GLY A 95 -17.20 -6.74 -3.46
C GLY A 95 -16.79 -6.68 -2.01
N LEU A 96 -16.03 -7.69 -1.55
CA LEU A 96 -15.45 -7.71 -0.21
C LEU A 96 -13.92 -7.80 -0.28
N PHE A 97 -13.26 -7.10 0.63
CA PHE A 97 -11.79 -7.07 0.70
C PHE A 97 -11.28 -7.35 2.11
N ALA A 98 -10.38 -8.32 2.26
CA ALA A 98 -9.70 -8.63 3.52
C ALA A 98 -8.28 -8.02 3.56
N ALA A 99 -8.09 -6.99 4.38
CA ALA A 99 -6.81 -6.32 4.58
C ALA A 99 -5.89 -7.11 5.54
N VAL A 100 -4.89 -7.82 4.99
CA VAL A 100 -4.12 -8.85 5.71
C VAL A 100 -2.60 -8.82 5.50
N GLY A 101 -2.12 -7.94 4.62
CA GLY A 101 -0.73 -7.84 4.19
C GLY A 101 -0.51 -8.51 2.83
N SER A 102 0.37 -7.92 2.02
CA SER A 102 0.61 -8.27 0.62
C SER A 102 1.12 -9.71 0.48
N GLY A 103 2.02 -10.15 1.37
CA GLY A 103 2.51 -11.54 1.36
C GLY A 103 1.45 -12.58 1.73
N ASN A 104 0.47 -12.23 2.57
CA ASN A 104 -0.66 -13.13 2.88
C ASN A 104 -1.70 -13.16 1.75
N GLY A 105 -1.89 -12.04 1.04
CA GLY A 105 -2.67 -12.01 -0.21
C GLY A 105 -2.06 -12.91 -1.28
N GLN A 106 -0.77 -12.76 -1.55
CA GLN A 106 -0.05 -13.62 -2.50
C GLN A 106 -0.09 -15.10 -2.08
N ARG A 107 0.03 -15.40 -0.77
CA ARG A 107 -0.14 -16.76 -0.25
C ARG A 107 -1.51 -17.34 -0.55
N ALA A 108 -2.58 -16.57 -0.33
CA ALA A 108 -3.95 -17.01 -0.62
C ALA A 108 -4.15 -17.26 -2.12
N TYR A 109 -3.61 -16.39 -2.97
CA TYR A 109 -3.63 -16.55 -4.43
C TYR A 109 -2.86 -17.80 -4.90
N ILE A 110 -1.67 -18.01 -4.34
CA ILE A 110 -0.80 -19.14 -4.71
C ILE A 110 -1.38 -20.49 -4.27
N ALA A 111 -2.04 -20.50 -3.12
CA ALA A 111 -2.68 -21.68 -2.57
C ALA A 111 -4.10 -21.93 -3.09
N ASP A 112 -4.70 -20.97 -3.80
CA ASP A 112 -6.12 -20.93 -4.12
C ASP A 112 -7.02 -21.19 -2.88
N ASP A 113 -6.72 -20.47 -1.78
CA ASP A 113 -7.37 -20.69 -0.50
C ASP A 113 -7.61 -19.38 0.28
N ALA A 114 -8.85 -18.93 0.29
CA ALA A 114 -9.29 -17.74 1.03
C ALA A 114 -9.07 -17.84 2.55
N ARG A 115 -8.85 -19.05 3.10
CA ARG A 115 -8.50 -19.22 4.53
C ARG A 115 -7.11 -18.70 4.87
N GLN A 116 -6.24 -18.48 3.86
CA GLN A 116 -4.91 -17.91 4.07
C GLN A 116 -4.92 -16.37 4.20
N LEU A 117 -6.08 -15.72 4.05
CA LEU A 117 -6.25 -14.28 4.22
C LEU A 117 -6.28 -13.89 5.71
N PHE A 118 -5.22 -14.18 6.46
CA PHE A 118 -5.08 -13.81 7.87
C PHE A 118 -3.93 -12.83 8.07
N ARG A 119 -3.95 -12.08 9.18
CA ARG A 119 -2.83 -11.22 9.59
C ARG A 119 -1.83 -12.00 10.44
N GLY A 120 -0.55 -11.67 10.28
CA GLY A 120 0.56 -12.33 10.96
C GLY A 120 1.43 -13.16 9.99
N SER A 121 2.46 -13.82 10.53
CA SER A 121 3.43 -14.61 9.76
C SER A 121 3.19 -16.12 9.94
N PRO A 122 3.27 -16.92 8.86
CA PRO A 122 3.25 -18.38 8.97
C PRO A 122 4.56 -18.96 9.52
N ASP A 123 5.64 -18.17 9.60
CA ASP A 123 6.99 -18.67 9.89
C ASP A 123 7.19 -19.03 11.37
N SER A 124 6.29 -18.65 12.26
CA SER A 124 6.37 -18.95 13.69
C SER A 124 5.53 -20.16 14.15
N ALA A 125 4.95 -20.95 13.22
CA ALA A 125 3.94 -21.93 13.66
C ALA A 125 4.48 -23.08 14.53
N PRO A 126 3.78 -23.49 15.63
CA PRO A 126 2.41 -23.11 16.02
C PRO A 126 2.28 -21.61 16.36
N THR A 127 1.46 -20.91 15.58
CA THR A 127 1.34 -19.43 15.58
C THR A 127 -0.08 -19.09 15.93
N VAL A 128 -0.23 -17.98 16.63
CA VAL A 128 -1.50 -17.28 16.73
C VAL A 128 -1.62 -16.32 15.56
N VAL A 129 -2.51 -16.60 14.62
CA VAL A 129 -2.83 -15.67 13.53
C VAL A 129 -4.02 -14.79 13.91
N ARG A 130 -4.15 -13.64 13.26
CA ARG A 130 -5.18 -12.63 13.53
C ARG A 130 -6.15 -12.51 12.37
N LYS A 131 -7.38 -12.07 12.64
CA LYS A 131 -8.35 -11.68 11.61
C LYS A 131 -7.83 -10.53 10.73
N PRO A 132 -8.41 -10.33 9.53
CA PRO A 132 -8.17 -9.12 8.75
C PRO A 132 -8.35 -7.85 9.58
N SER A 133 -7.71 -6.75 9.16
CA SER A 133 -7.95 -5.44 9.77
C SER A 133 -9.45 -5.13 9.79
N ALA A 134 -9.92 -4.52 10.88
CA ALA A 134 -11.34 -4.18 11.01
C ALA A 134 -11.77 -3.10 10.01
N LYS A 135 -10.81 -2.30 9.50
CA LYS A 135 -11.02 -1.22 8.54
C LYS A 135 -10.09 -1.37 7.34
N PRO A 136 -10.61 -1.42 6.09
CA PRO A 136 -12.04 -1.41 5.74
C PRO A 136 -12.79 -2.69 6.19
N PRO A 137 -14.14 -2.65 6.30
CA PRO A 137 -14.94 -3.82 6.62
C PRO A 137 -14.69 -4.97 5.63
N PHE A 138 -14.28 -6.12 6.16
CA PHE A 138 -14.06 -7.34 5.38
C PHE A 138 -15.30 -8.24 5.30
N ARG A 139 -16.43 -7.83 5.88
CA ARG A 139 -17.75 -8.48 5.81
C ARG A 139 -18.83 -7.41 5.74
N ASP A 140 -19.91 -7.70 5.03
CA ASP A 140 -21.15 -6.93 5.17
C ASP A 140 -22.07 -7.65 6.17
N THR A 141 -22.13 -7.14 7.39
CA THR A 141 -23.00 -7.70 8.43
C THR A 141 -24.49 -7.41 8.20
N ALA A 142 -24.83 -6.42 7.37
CA ALA A 142 -26.21 -6.11 7.00
C ALA A 142 -26.72 -7.07 5.91
N ASN A 143 -25.83 -7.61 5.09
CA ASN A 143 -26.18 -8.56 4.05
C ASN A 143 -25.98 -10.03 4.48
N ALA A 144 -27.07 -10.80 4.53
CA ALA A 144 -27.05 -12.18 4.98
C ALA A 144 -26.17 -13.11 4.12
N ALA A 145 -25.97 -12.80 2.84
CA ALA A 145 -25.10 -13.58 1.93
C ALA A 145 -23.61 -13.25 2.10
N PHE A 146 -23.28 -12.12 2.72
CA PHE A 146 -21.92 -11.55 2.77
C PHE A 146 -21.41 -11.30 4.20
N LYS A 147 -22.19 -11.67 5.22
CA LYS A 147 -21.84 -11.57 6.65
C LYS A 147 -20.83 -12.62 7.15
N SER A 148 -20.39 -13.54 6.30
CA SER A 148 -19.54 -14.67 6.71
C SER A 148 -18.10 -14.54 6.24
N TYR A 149 -17.16 -14.97 7.09
CA TYR A 149 -15.73 -15.04 6.79
C TYR A 149 -15.19 -16.38 7.34
N PRO A 150 -14.25 -17.08 6.68
CA PRO A 150 -13.52 -16.70 5.47
C PRO A 150 -14.43 -16.67 4.26
N TYR A 151 -13.99 -16.02 3.19
CA TYR A 151 -14.76 -15.99 1.96
C TYR A 151 -14.96 -17.40 1.39
N PRO A 152 -16.07 -17.67 0.70
CA PRO A 152 -16.34 -18.98 0.12
C PRO A 152 -15.31 -19.38 -0.95
N ARG A 153 -14.64 -18.39 -1.54
CA ARG A 153 -13.63 -18.51 -2.60
C ARG A 153 -12.74 -17.28 -2.63
N LEU A 154 -11.71 -17.31 -3.47
CA LEU A 154 -10.85 -16.18 -3.77
C LEU A 154 -11.00 -15.81 -5.26
N ASP A 155 -11.28 -14.54 -5.55
CA ASP A 155 -11.37 -14.04 -6.93
C ASP A 155 -10.11 -13.28 -7.34
N PHE A 156 -9.47 -12.59 -6.40
CA PHE A 156 -8.20 -11.89 -6.63
C PHE A 156 -7.43 -11.70 -5.32
N ALA A 157 -6.13 -11.44 -5.43
CA ALA A 157 -5.33 -10.90 -4.32
C ALA A 157 -4.70 -9.57 -4.70
N ALA A 158 -4.62 -8.63 -3.75
CA ALA A 158 -3.88 -7.39 -3.93
C ALA A 158 -2.50 -7.49 -3.25
N SER A 159 -1.47 -6.96 -3.89
CA SER A 159 -0.10 -6.96 -3.36
C SER A 159 0.69 -5.77 -3.86
N ASP A 160 1.41 -5.07 -2.99
CA ASP A 160 2.33 -3.97 -3.37
C ASP A 160 3.79 -4.45 -3.49
N ALA A 161 3.97 -5.77 -3.47
CA ALA A 161 5.18 -6.45 -3.91
C ALA A 161 4.83 -7.30 -5.14
N PRO A 162 5.72 -7.42 -6.14
CA PRO A 162 5.47 -8.26 -7.30
C PRO A 162 5.44 -9.74 -6.88
N LEU A 163 4.72 -10.56 -7.64
CA LEU A 163 4.85 -12.00 -7.63
C LEU A 163 6.29 -12.34 -8.03
N ALA A 164 6.89 -13.29 -7.31
CA ALA A 164 8.23 -13.74 -7.64
C ALA A 164 8.28 -14.34 -9.07
N SER A 165 9.38 -14.08 -9.78
CA SER A 165 9.63 -14.52 -11.17
C SER A 165 9.62 -16.05 -11.33
N SER A 166 9.88 -16.77 -10.24
CA SER A 166 9.31 -18.10 -10.03
C SER A 166 8.28 -17.99 -8.94
N ILE A 167 7.02 -18.35 -9.21
CA ILE A 167 6.01 -18.53 -8.16
C ILE A 167 6.41 -19.76 -7.35
N ALA A 168 7.36 -19.55 -6.45
CA ALA A 168 7.91 -20.56 -5.58
C ALA A 168 6.83 -21.05 -4.62
N SER A 169 7.06 -22.23 -4.08
CA SER A 169 6.20 -22.72 -3.03
C SER A 169 6.21 -21.74 -1.85
N LEU A 170 5.05 -21.22 -1.48
CA LEU A 170 4.88 -20.45 -0.24
C LEU A 170 4.40 -21.36 0.88
N THR A 171 4.85 -21.06 2.10
CA THR A 171 4.40 -21.76 3.31
C THR A 171 2.95 -21.37 3.63
N THR A 172 2.02 -22.29 3.52
CA THR A 172 0.63 -22.19 4.01
C THR A 172 0.50 -22.77 5.40
N ILE A 173 -0.57 -22.41 6.10
CA ILE A 173 -0.93 -23.02 7.38
C ILE A 173 -2.23 -23.80 7.28
N SER A 174 -2.32 -24.88 8.05
CA SER A 174 -3.57 -25.58 8.34
C SER A 174 -4.12 -25.14 9.70
N PHE A 175 -5.43 -25.24 9.87
CA PHE A 175 -6.11 -24.92 11.12
C PHE A 175 -6.75 -26.20 11.69
N SER A 176 -6.62 -26.46 13.00
CA SER A 176 -7.29 -27.58 13.66
C SER A 176 -8.59 -27.15 14.31
N ASN A 177 -9.60 -28.04 14.30
CA ASN A 177 -10.91 -27.81 14.92
C ASN A 177 -11.55 -26.45 14.56
N PHE A 178 -11.21 -25.98 13.37
CA PHE A 178 -11.58 -24.68 12.86
C PHE A 178 -12.99 -24.77 12.28
N VAL A 179 -13.93 -24.09 12.95
CA VAL A 179 -15.30 -23.89 12.49
C VAL A 179 -15.36 -22.46 11.92
N PRO A 180 -15.25 -22.29 10.58
CA PRO A 180 -15.16 -20.97 9.97
C PRO A 180 -16.28 -20.02 10.39
N SER A 181 -17.50 -20.54 10.55
CA SER A 181 -18.68 -19.79 10.97
C SER A 181 -18.64 -19.29 12.42
N THR A 182 -17.71 -19.76 13.27
CA THR A 182 -17.62 -19.37 14.68
C THR A 182 -16.28 -18.72 15.01
N ASN A 183 -15.16 -19.26 14.52
CA ASN A 183 -13.82 -18.79 14.87
C ASN A 183 -13.50 -17.42 14.29
N TRP A 184 -13.75 -17.19 13.00
CA TRP A 184 -13.51 -15.86 12.41
C TRP A 184 -14.55 -14.82 12.79
N GLN A 185 -15.69 -15.25 13.33
CA GLN A 185 -16.72 -14.33 13.78
C GLN A 185 -16.40 -13.75 15.17
N ASN A 186 -15.80 -14.56 16.05
CA ASN A 186 -15.75 -14.24 17.48
C ASN A 186 -14.35 -14.34 18.12
N THR A 187 -13.30 -14.74 17.40
CA THR A 187 -11.98 -14.98 17.99
C THR A 187 -10.91 -14.07 17.37
N LEU A 188 -10.24 -13.26 18.21
CA LEU A 188 -9.15 -12.35 17.82
C LEU A 188 -7.88 -13.08 17.40
N LEU A 189 -7.71 -14.30 17.90
CA LEU A 189 -6.51 -15.12 17.85
C LEU A 189 -6.91 -16.54 17.42
N ILE A 190 -6.31 -17.04 16.35
CA ILE A 190 -6.62 -18.37 15.78
C ILE A 190 -5.34 -19.20 15.78
N GLY A 191 -5.41 -20.40 16.37
CA GLY A 191 -4.28 -21.33 16.40
C GLY A 191 -4.04 -21.96 15.03
N ALA A 192 -2.84 -21.76 14.49
CA ALA A 192 -2.33 -22.52 13.34
C ALA A 192 -1.80 -23.88 13.82
N LEU A 193 -2.23 -24.97 13.17
CA LEU A 193 -1.87 -26.33 13.58
C LEU A 193 -0.56 -26.81 12.95
N SER A 194 -0.45 -26.77 11.62
CA SER A 194 0.73 -27.22 10.89
C SER A 194 1.04 -26.32 9.70
N LYS A 195 2.29 -26.36 9.24
CA LYS A 195 2.73 -25.68 8.02
C LYS A 195 2.82 -26.69 6.89
N SER A 196 2.46 -26.25 5.69
CA SER A 196 2.67 -26.98 4.46
C SER A 196 3.13 -26.04 3.37
N ASN A 197 3.82 -26.57 2.38
CA ASN A 197 4.25 -25.82 1.22
C ASN A 197 3.16 -25.92 0.13
N ALA A 198 2.69 -24.78 -0.37
CA ALA A 198 1.77 -24.71 -1.50
C ALA A 198 2.44 -24.00 -2.68
N SER A 199 2.28 -24.56 -3.88
CA SER A 199 2.80 -23.99 -5.13
C SER A 199 1.65 -23.66 -6.06
N PHE A 200 1.83 -22.63 -6.88
CA PHE A 200 0.81 -22.22 -7.84
C PHE A 200 0.59 -23.31 -8.88
N ASN A 201 -0.63 -23.82 -8.97
CA ASN A 201 -0.95 -24.96 -9.81
C ASN A 201 -1.51 -24.51 -11.17
N THR A 202 -0.62 -24.25 -12.12
CA THR A 202 -1.02 -23.79 -13.47
C THR A 202 -1.92 -24.79 -14.21
N ALA A 203 -1.81 -26.09 -13.91
CA ALA A 203 -2.69 -27.12 -14.48
C ALA A 203 -4.12 -27.09 -13.91
N ALA A 204 -4.31 -26.48 -12.72
CA ALA A 204 -5.62 -26.36 -12.09
C ALA A 204 -6.29 -25.00 -12.35
N VAL A 205 -5.53 -23.91 -12.40
CA VAL A 205 -6.10 -22.53 -12.45
C VAL A 205 -5.62 -21.69 -13.64
N GLY A 206 -4.87 -22.30 -14.57
CA GLY A 206 -4.31 -21.63 -15.75
C GLY A 206 -3.03 -20.85 -15.46
N ALA A 207 -2.57 -20.05 -16.42
CA ALA A 207 -1.43 -19.16 -16.23
C ALA A 207 -1.71 -18.10 -15.14
N PRO A 208 -0.71 -17.74 -14.32
CA PRO A 208 -0.85 -16.63 -13.38
C PRO A 208 -1.00 -15.30 -14.14
N ILE A 209 -1.72 -14.36 -13.54
CA ILE A 209 -1.85 -12.99 -14.03
C ILE A 209 -1.53 -12.06 -12.86
N GLN A 210 -0.60 -11.14 -13.11
CA GLN A 210 -0.34 -9.99 -12.25
C GLN A 210 -0.41 -8.75 -13.12
N VAL A 211 -1.14 -7.74 -12.65
CA VAL A 211 -1.23 -6.44 -13.31
C VAL A 211 -1.16 -5.34 -12.25
N PRO A 212 -0.45 -4.23 -12.50
CA PRO A 212 -0.56 -3.08 -11.62
C PRO A 212 -2.01 -2.59 -11.62
N ALA A 213 -2.46 -1.97 -10.55
CA ALA A 213 -3.83 -1.51 -10.35
C ALA A 213 -3.89 -0.01 -10.11
N MET A 214 -2.91 0.51 -9.38
CA MET A 214 -2.75 1.92 -9.05
C MET A 214 -1.28 2.19 -8.69
N GLU A 215 -0.88 3.43 -8.90
CA GLU A 215 0.44 3.98 -8.60
C GLU A 215 0.39 4.53 -7.18
N VAL A 216 1.33 4.11 -6.33
CA VAL A 216 1.24 4.32 -4.88
C VAL A 216 2.50 5.00 -4.33
N PRO A 217 2.38 6.19 -3.71
CA PRO A 217 3.44 6.75 -2.90
C PRO A 217 3.42 6.14 -1.49
N VAL A 218 4.59 5.76 -0.99
CA VAL A 218 4.80 5.40 0.42
C VAL A 218 5.36 6.61 1.15
N ALA A 219 4.49 7.28 1.90
CA ALA A 219 4.80 8.46 2.68
C ALA A 219 5.69 8.12 3.88
N ILE A 220 6.67 8.98 4.15
CA ILE A 220 7.43 8.96 5.41
C ILE A 220 6.61 9.69 6.47
N ALA A 221 5.94 8.94 7.35
CA ALA A 221 5.10 9.49 8.40
C ALA A 221 5.92 9.83 9.65
N VAL A 222 5.70 11.00 10.24
CA VAL A 222 6.48 11.48 11.39
C VAL A 222 5.58 12.13 12.43
N ASN A 223 5.78 11.78 13.69
CA ASN A 223 5.15 12.48 14.80
C ASN A 223 6.01 13.67 15.24
N THR A 224 5.62 14.83 14.73
CA THR A 224 6.29 16.12 14.99
C THR A 224 5.63 16.94 16.11
N SER A 225 4.85 16.29 16.98
CA SER A 225 4.28 16.93 18.17
C SER A 225 5.38 17.27 19.18
N ASN A 226 5.22 18.38 19.91
CA ASN A 226 6.12 18.70 21.00
C ASN A 226 6.04 17.60 22.06
N SER A 227 7.19 17.15 22.53
CA SER A 227 7.26 16.05 23.49
C SER A 227 6.62 16.45 24.82
N ALA A 228 5.97 15.48 25.48
CA ALA A 228 5.51 15.64 26.86
C ALA A 228 6.67 15.96 27.84
N SER A 229 7.92 15.67 27.47
CA SER A 229 9.13 15.99 28.24
C SER A 229 9.63 17.44 28.08
N GLY A 230 8.92 18.29 27.32
CA GLY A 230 9.27 19.70 27.13
C GLY A 230 10.25 19.99 25.98
N VAL A 231 10.68 18.96 25.23
CA VAL A 231 11.44 19.14 23.98
C VAL A 231 10.52 19.65 22.89
N THR A 232 10.91 20.76 22.27
CA THR A 232 10.14 21.42 21.21
C THR A 232 10.71 21.09 19.84
N TRP A 233 9.82 20.80 18.89
CA TRP A 233 10.22 20.73 17.49
C TRP A 233 10.47 22.12 16.93
N THR A 234 11.54 22.24 16.18
CA THR A 234 11.90 23.40 15.37
C THR A 234 11.63 23.06 13.91
N ASN A 235 10.38 22.65 13.64
CA ASN A 235 9.93 22.31 12.29
C ASN A 235 9.93 23.56 11.43
N GLN A 236 10.79 23.57 10.42
CA GLN A 236 10.78 24.60 9.40
C GLN A 236 10.37 23.93 8.10
N SER A 237 9.10 23.51 8.03
CA SER A 237 8.53 23.09 6.76
C SER A 237 8.43 24.33 5.87
N ALA A 238 9.02 24.29 4.68
CA ALA A 238 8.80 25.34 3.69
C ALA A 238 7.40 25.24 3.06
N LEU A 239 6.61 24.25 3.49
CA LEU A 239 5.20 24.04 3.14
C LEU A 239 4.33 24.55 4.30
N SER A 240 3.54 25.58 4.02
CA SER A 240 2.54 26.15 4.94
C SER A 240 1.16 26.13 4.29
N PRO A 241 0.11 25.61 4.95
CA PRO A 241 0.12 24.98 6.27
C PRO A 241 0.80 23.60 6.30
N ASN A 242 1.31 23.20 7.46
CA ASN A 242 1.96 21.90 7.70
C ASN A 242 1.01 20.69 7.65
N SER A 243 -0.28 20.91 7.41
CA SER A 243 -1.32 19.89 7.23
C SER A 243 -1.44 19.38 5.78
N GLN A 244 -0.65 19.91 4.85
CA GLN A 244 -0.56 19.40 3.48
C GLN A 244 0.24 18.09 3.42
N ALA A 245 0.11 17.36 2.31
CA ALA A 245 0.91 16.15 2.08
C ALA A 245 2.39 16.53 2.10
N GLY A 246 3.22 15.79 2.84
CA GLY A 246 4.63 16.10 2.99
C GLY A 246 4.93 17.34 3.84
N GLY A 247 3.93 17.91 4.51
CA GLY A 247 4.03 19.16 5.27
C GLY A 247 4.67 19.07 6.65
N ALA A 248 4.93 17.85 7.18
CA ALA A 248 5.45 17.66 8.54
C ALA A 248 6.88 18.23 8.69
N ILE A 249 7.79 17.71 7.88
CA ILE A 249 9.20 18.05 7.79
C ILE A 249 9.70 17.78 6.37
N GLN A 250 10.94 18.19 6.08
CA GLN A 250 11.61 17.86 4.83
C GLN A 250 12.85 17.03 5.13
N LEU A 251 13.04 15.95 4.36
CA LEU A 251 14.14 15.01 4.51
C LEU A 251 14.87 14.83 3.18
N SER A 252 16.18 14.99 3.21
CA SER A 252 17.07 14.58 2.12
C SER A 252 17.18 13.05 2.05
N ALA A 253 17.59 12.54 0.90
CA ALA A 253 17.90 11.12 0.73
C ALA A 253 18.94 10.63 1.75
N ALA A 254 19.97 11.45 2.01
CA ALA A 254 21.01 11.15 2.98
C ALA A 254 20.45 10.98 4.40
N GLN A 255 19.52 11.84 4.82
CA GLN A 255 18.89 11.72 6.14
C GLN A 255 18.03 10.45 6.26
N LEU A 256 17.29 10.07 5.20
CA LEU A 256 16.55 8.81 5.21
C LEU A 256 17.49 7.61 5.33
N CYS A 257 18.57 7.57 4.54
CA CYS A 257 19.59 6.51 4.66
C CYS A 257 20.24 6.49 6.05
N ALA A 258 20.46 7.65 6.68
CA ALA A 258 21.01 7.74 8.02
C ALA A 258 20.05 7.22 9.10
N ILE A 259 18.76 7.55 9.01
CA ILE A 259 17.71 7.06 9.91
C ILE A 259 17.53 5.55 9.77
N PHE A 260 17.28 5.07 8.54
CA PHE A 260 16.98 3.65 8.30
C PHE A 260 18.19 2.73 8.38
N SER A 261 19.42 3.27 8.49
CA SER A 261 20.61 2.50 8.85
C SER A 261 20.92 2.53 10.35
N ALA A 262 20.14 3.27 11.17
CA ALA A 262 20.45 3.61 12.55
C ALA A 262 21.81 4.32 12.72
N THR A 263 22.25 5.07 11.71
CA THR A 263 23.47 5.91 11.79
C THR A 263 23.20 7.16 12.60
N VAL A 264 21.99 7.72 12.45
CA VAL A 264 21.47 8.76 13.33
C VAL A 264 20.24 8.21 14.06
N THR A 265 20.22 8.38 15.37
CA THR A 265 19.16 7.87 16.25
C THR A 265 18.53 8.96 17.12
N ASP A 266 18.86 10.24 16.89
CA ASP A 266 18.35 11.37 17.64
C ASP A 266 18.04 12.56 16.72
N TRP A 267 16.87 13.17 16.88
CA TRP A 267 16.46 14.33 16.10
C TRP A 267 17.29 15.59 16.40
N HIS A 268 17.97 15.63 17.55
CA HIS A 268 18.85 16.73 17.95
C HIS A 268 20.30 16.55 17.48
N ASP A 269 20.62 15.50 16.70
CA ASP A 269 22.01 15.24 16.32
C ASP A 269 22.60 16.39 15.48
N THR A 270 23.59 17.07 16.06
CA THR A 270 24.35 18.17 15.45
C THR A 270 25.77 17.77 15.09
N SER A 271 26.18 16.53 15.39
CA SER A 271 27.57 16.09 15.33
C SER A 271 27.84 15.06 14.23
N THR A 272 26.86 14.21 13.92
CA THR A 272 27.04 13.14 12.94
C THR A 272 27.03 13.71 11.53
N LEU A 273 28.13 13.44 10.82
CA LEU A 273 28.22 13.65 9.38
C LEU A 273 27.64 12.43 8.66
N ILE A 274 26.76 12.69 7.69
CA ILE A 274 26.11 11.67 6.89
C ILE A 274 26.54 11.82 5.42
N PRO A 275 26.75 10.72 4.70
CA PRO A 275 27.23 10.77 3.33
C PRO A 275 26.12 11.23 2.38
N ALA A 276 26.47 12.10 1.45
CA ALA A 276 25.61 12.63 0.40
C ALA A 276 26.38 12.71 -0.93
N LEU A 277 25.70 13.07 -2.00
CA LEU A 277 26.32 13.30 -3.31
C LEU A 277 26.07 14.74 -3.76
N ASP A 278 27.09 15.38 -4.33
CA ASP A 278 26.88 16.61 -5.10
C ASP A 278 26.30 16.32 -6.49
N ALA A 279 25.98 17.34 -7.28
CA ALA A 279 25.39 17.23 -8.62
C ALA A 279 26.25 16.45 -9.63
N ASN A 280 27.56 16.30 -9.37
CA ASN A 280 28.51 15.56 -10.21
C ASN A 280 28.78 14.14 -9.70
N GLY A 281 28.07 13.70 -8.66
CA GLY A 281 28.20 12.34 -8.12
C GLY A 281 29.43 12.15 -7.26
N VAL A 282 30.07 13.24 -6.80
CA VAL A 282 31.17 13.16 -5.85
C VAL A 282 30.60 13.04 -4.44
N GLN A 283 31.14 12.11 -3.65
CA GLN A 283 30.75 11.95 -2.25
C GLN A 283 31.10 13.21 -1.46
N GLN A 284 30.09 13.75 -0.78
CA GLN A 284 30.18 14.84 0.18
C GLN A 284 29.67 14.38 1.55
N PHE A 285 29.87 15.23 2.56
CA PHE A 285 29.34 15.02 3.89
C PHE A 285 28.52 16.23 4.32
N GLN A 286 27.38 15.98 4.93
CA GLN A 286 26.50 17.00 5.49
C GLN A 286 26.14 16.64 6.93
N HIS A 287 25.74 17.62 7.73
CA HIS A 287 25.18 17.35 9.05
C HIS A 287 23.75 16.80 8.93
N PHE A 288 23.32 16.02 9.93
CA PHE A 288 21.96 15.48 9.94
C PHE A 288 20.88 16.56 9.92
N TYR A 289 21.12 17.77 10.42
CA TYR A 289 20.10 18.83 10.46
C TYR A 289 20.11 19.76 9.23
N ASP A 290 20.99 19.53 8.24
CA ASP A 290 21.22 20.48 7.15
C ASP A 290 19.99 20.73 6.26
N ALA A 291 19.07 19.78 6.15
CA ALA A 291 17.82 19.98 5.40
C ALA A 291 16.74 20.74 6.19
N ASN A 292 16.89 20.95 7.50
CA ASN A 292 15.93 21.68 8.31
C ASN A 292 16.31 23.17 8.35
N THR A 293 15.88 23.92 7.34
CA THR A 293 16.27 25.34 7.17
C THR A 293 15.21 26.29 7.70
N ASN A 294 15.59 27.34 8.44
CA ASN A 294 14.68 28.35 9.02
C ASN A 294 14.00 29.34 8.03
N GLY A 295 13.78 28.93 6.78
CA GLY A 295 13.25 29.80 5.71
C GLY A 295 14.26 30.76 5.09
N SER A 296 15.47 30.85 5.63
CA SER A 296 16.60 31.65 5.08
C SER A 296 17.80 30.79 4.66
N LEU A 297 17.55 29.51 4.33
CA LEU A 297 18.58 28.49 4.04
C LEU A 297 19.59 28.27 5.19
N THR A 298 19.34 28.77 6.39
CA THR A 298 20.19 28.51 7.56
C THR A 298 19.73 27.24 8.25
N PRO A 299 20.57 26.19 8.32
CA PRO A 299 20.23 24.96 9.02
C PRO A 299 20.01 25.15 10.52
N VAL A 300 19.04 24.42 11.07
CA VAL A 300 18.76 24.35 12.50
C VAL A 300 18.44 22.91 12.89
N ALA A 301 18.86 22.46 14.09
CA ALA A 301 18.48 21.15 14.60
C ALA A 301 16.96 20.93 14.52
N TYR A 302 16.49 19.68 14.37
CA TYR A 302 15.04 19.41 14.30
C TYR A 302 14.33 19.63 15.64
N THR A 303 15.06 19.54 16.74
CA THR A 303 14.53 19.73 18.09
C THR A 303 15.45 20.58 18.96
N SER A 304 14.89 21.20 20.00
CA SER A 304 15.65 22.02 20.96
C SER A 304 16.54 21.23 21.91
N GLY A 305 16.36 19.91 21.98
CA GLY A 305 17.15 19.00 22.78
C GLY A 305 16.90 17.55 22.39
N ARG A 306 17.56 16.63 23.10
CA ARG A 306 17.56 15.18 22.84
C ARG A 306 16.13 14.64 22.64
N LEU A 307 15.86 14.11 21.44
CA LEU A 307 14.62 13.42 21.12
C LEU A 307 14.96 12.18 20.30
N PRO A 308 14.89 10.97 20.89
CA PRO A 308 15.20 9.73 20.18
C PRO A 308 14.34 9.54 18.93
N ILE A 309 14.99 9.12 17.84
CA ILE A 309 14.31 8.64 16.64
C ILE A 309 13.89 7.20 16.92
N LYS A 310 12.59 6.93 16.85
CA LYS A 310 12.04 5.57 16.94
C LYS A 310 11.35 5.21 15.64
N VAL A 311 11.85 4.19 14.95
CA VAL A 311 11.31 3.77 13.67
C VAL A 311 10.20 2.74 13.90
N VAL A 312 8.97 3.10 13.57
CA VAL A 312 7.84 2.18 13.48
C VAL A 312 7.90 1.46 12.14
N TYR A 313 7.81 0.13 12.15
CA TYR A 313 7.94 -0.71 10.97
C TYR A 313 6.91 -1.84 10.95
N ARG A 314 6.74 -2.46 9.76
CA ARG A 314 5.85 -3.60 9.56
C ARG A 314 6.53 -4.93 9.88
N ALA A 315 6.00 -5.63 10.90
CA ALA A 315 6.43 -6.97 11.27
C ALA A 315 5.85 -8.07 10.37
N ASP A 316 4.71 -7.80 9.73
CA ASP A 316 4.11 -8.66 8.73
C ASP A 316 4.70 -8.42 7.33
N ASP A 317 4.41 -9.34 6.41
CA ASP A 317 4.91 -9.27 5.03
C ASP A 317 4.11 -8.22 4.23
N ALA A 318 4.66 -7.01 4.17
CA ALA A 318 3.97 -5.80 3.73
C ALA A 318 4.60 -5.22 2.45
N GLY A 319 3.77 -4.95 1.44
CA GLY A 319 4.24 -4.31 0.20
C GLY A 319 4.81 -2.91 0.40
N ALA A 320 4.31 -2.14 1.39
CA ALA A 320 4.91 -0.86 1.79
C ALA A 320 6.40 -1.01 2.18
N SER A 321 6.77 -2.09 2.88
CA SER A 321 8.16 -2.40 3.21
C SER A 321 8.97 -2.72 1.95
N PHE A 322 8.37 -3.43 0.99
CA PHE A 322 9.01 -3.74 -0.29
C PHE A 322 9.33 -2.46 -1.07
N ILE A 323 8.36 -1.54 -1.19
CA ILE A 323 8.55 -0.25 -1.88
C ILE A 323 9.64 0.58 -1.21
N LEU A 324 9.57 0.75 0.13
CA LEU A 324 10.59 1.49 0.87
C LEU A 324 11.98 0.86 0.69
N THR A 325 12.08 -0.46 0.88
CA THR A 325 13.38 -1.14 0.77
C THR A 325 13.90 -1.17 -0.65
N ASN A 326 13.04 -1.10 -1.68
CA ASN A 326 13.47 -0.93 -3.06
C ASN A 326 14.15 0.43 -3.24
N TYR A 327 13.53 1.52 -2.78
CA TYR A 327 14.15 2.84 -2.79
C TYR A 327 15.49 2.85 -2.04
N LEU A 328 15.52 2.36 -0.80
CA LEU A 328 16.73 2.36 0.03
C LEU A 328 17.85 1.49 -0.57
N ALA A 329 17.53 0.31 -1.11
CA ALA A 329 18.49 -0.62 -1.70
C ALA A 329 19.13 -0.07 -2.98
N ASN A 330 18.41 0.73 -3.76
CA ASN A 330 18.95 1.32 -4.97
C ASN A 330 19.72 2.62 -4.67
N LEU A 331 19.18 3.50 -3.81
CA LEU A 331 19.78 4.84 -3.61
C LEU A 331 20.89 4.86 -2.57
N CYS A 332 20.70 4.29 -1.38
CA CYS A 332 21.64 4.47 -0.27
C CYS A 332 23.05 3.98 -0.58
N PRO A 333 23.28 2.85 -1.28
CA PRO A 333 24.63 2.44 -1.67
C PRO A 333 25.35 3.46 -2.56
N LEU A 334 24.62 4.27 -3.34
CA LEU A 334 25.22 5.32 -4.18
C LEU A 334 25.79 6.46 -3.35
N LEU A 335 25.21 6.75 -2.17
CA LEU A 335 25.69 7.82 -1.28
C LEU A 335 27.01 7.44 -0.57
N ASP A 336 27.29 6.15 -0.41
CA ASP A 336 28.47 5.61 0.28
C ASP A 336 29.36 4.76 -0.65
N PRO A 337 29.91 5.34 -1.74
CA PRO A 337 30.71 4.59 -2.71
C PRO A 337 32.01 4.04 -2.10
N THR A 338 32.51 4.68 -1.03
CA THR A 338 33.71 4.23 -0.29
C THR A 338 33.41 3.08 0.68
N GLY A 339 32.13 2.84 1.01
CA GLY A 339 31.69 1.79 1.92
C GLY A 339 31.95 2.07 3.40
N THR A 340 32.25 3.32 3.77
CA THR A 340 32.59 3.72 5.14
C THR A 340 31.43 3.49 6.10
N TYR A 341 30.19 3.72 5.64
CA TYR A 341 28.97 3.54 6.41
C TYR A 341 28.31 2.17 6.19
N ASN A 342 28.96 1.31 5.38
CA ASN A 342 28.49 -0.03 5.01
C ASN A 342 27.08 -0.02 4.39
N TYR A 343 26.65 1.06 3.73
CA TYR A 343 25.29 1.18 3.19
C TYR A 343 24.97 0.07 2.18
N LYS A 344 25.94 -0.37 1.38
CA LYS A 344 25.77 -1.53 0.51
C LYS A 344 25.37 -2.79 1.30
N LYS A 345 26.07 -3.12 2.39
CA LYS A 345 25.75 -4.30 3.21
C LYS A 345 24.39 -4.17 3.90
N ILE A 346 24.11 -2.98 4.45
CA ILE A 346 22.86 -2.72 5.18
C ILE A 346 21.65 -2.79 4.24
N PHE A 347 21.67 -2.03 3.15
CA PHE A 347 20.49 -1.83 2.30
C PHE A 347 20.33 -2.85 1.18
N THR A 348 21.35 -3.66 0.89
CA THR A 348 21.22 -4.75 -0.09
C THR A 348 21.38 -6.15 0.52
N GLY A 349 22.02 -6.28 1.69
CA GLY A 349 22.44 -7.55 2.27
C GLY A 349 23.69 -8.17 1.62
N VAL A 350 24.15 -7.63 0.49
CA VAL A 350 25.37 -8.11 -0.19
C VAL A 350 26.58 -7.80 0.68
N GLY A 351 27.37 -8.83 0.97
CA GLY A 351 28.55 -8.79 1.84
C GLY A 351 28.26 -9.12 3.31
N VAL A 352 26.99 -9.29 3.70
CA VAL A 352 26.62 -9.78 5.03
C VAL A 352 26.89 -11.28 5.11
N GLY A 353 27.72 -11.72 6.06
CA GLY A 353 28.11 -13.13 6.19
C GLY A 353 28.81 -13.71 4.95
N GLY A 354 29.38 -12.86 4.09
CA GLY A 354 29.96 -13.26 2.81
C GLY A 354 28.95 -13.48 1.68
N SER A 355 27.66 -13.15 1.87
CA SER A 355 26.63 -13.29 0.82
C SER A 355 26.97 -12.45 -0.41
N THR A 356 26.86 -13.03 -1.59
CA THR A 356 26.96 -12.32 -2.88
C THR A 356 25.60 -11.93 -3.46
N THR A 357 24.51 -12.37 -2.83
CA THR A 357 23.15 -12.19 -3.33
C THR A 357 22.40 -11.18 -2.46
N ALA A 358 21.68 -10.27 -3.10
CA ALA A 358 20.86 -9.29 -2.41
C ALA A 358 19.66 -9.96 -1.74
N ASN A 359 19.30 -9.50 -0.54
CA ASN A 359 18.11 -9.95 0.20
C ASN A 359 17.04 -8.85 0.34
N LEU A 360 17.30 -7.68 -0.24
CA LEU A 360 16.39 -6.54 -0.39
C LEU A 360 16.31 -6.16 -1.88
N PRO A 361 15.17 -5.65 -2.38
CA PRO A 361 13.94 -5.30 -1.65
C PRO A 361 13.19 -6.51 -1.07
N ALA A 362 12.45 -6.30 0.02
CA ALA A 362 11.65 -7.34 0.66
C ALA A 362 10.41 -6.78 1.36
N GLY A 363 9.31 -7.53 1.35
CA GLY A 363 8.11 -7.20 2.14
C GLY A 363 8.29 -7.38 3.65
N LYS A 364 9.30 -8.16 4.06
CA LYS A 364 9.71 -8.33 5.46
C LYS A 364 10.80 -7.32 5.82
N PHE A 365 10.41 -6.25 6.51
CA PHE A 365 11.35 -5.21 6.97
C PHE A 365 12.43 -5.75 7.92
N SER A 366 12.14 -6.86 8.62
CA SER A 366 13.12 -7.56 9.45
C SER A 366 14.39 -7.96 8.70
N ARG A 367 14.36 -8.13 7.37
CA ARG A 367 15.57 -8.35 6.56
C ARG A 367 16.55 -7.19 6.61
N LEU A 368 16.05 -5.94 6.60
CA LEU A 368 16.89 -4.76 6.78
C LEU A 368 17.46 -4.74 8.20
N LEU A 369 16.65 -5.05 9.21
CA LEU A 369 17.11 -5.13 10.60
C LEU A 369 18.19 -6.19 10.80
N ASP A 370 18.05 -7.36 10.19
CA ASP A 370 19.05 -8.43 10.21
C ASP A 370 20.38 -7.95 9.60
N ASN A 371 20.32 -7.23 8.47
CA ASN A 371 21.51 -6.65 7.84
C ASN A 371 22.18 -5.59 8.74
N ILE A 372 21.40 -4.70 9.36
CA ILE A 372 21.90 -3.67 10.30
C ILE A 372 22.60 -4.35 11.48
N ARG A 373 21.96 -5.34 12.11
CA ARG A 373 22.52 -6.09 13.25
C ARG A 373 23.84 -6.75 12.88
N ALA A 374 23.90 -7.38 11.72
CA ALA A 374 25.10 -8.05 11.24
C ALA A 374 26.28 -7.07 10.98
N VAL A 375 25.98 -5.82 10.62
CA VAL A 375 27.01 -4.80 10.36
C VAL A 375 27.43 -4.04 11.62
N LYS A 376 26.49 -3.70 12.50
CA LYS A 376 26.74 -2.76 13.61
C LYS A 376 27.20 -3.42 14.91
N SER A 377 27.11 -4.74 15.06
CA SER A 377 27.58 -5.52 16.22
C SER A 377 27.01 -5.13 17.61
N SER A 378 26.26 -4.04 17.71
CA SER A 378 25.53 -3.66 18.92
C SER A 378 24.17 -4.34 18.94
N ASP A 379 23.92 -4.99 20.07
CA ASP A 379 22.72 -5.73 20.43
C ASP A 379 21.51 -4.78 20.60
N GLN A 380 21.12 -4.06 19.54
CA GLN A 380 19.83 -3.37 19.46
C GLN A 380 18.71 -4.36 19.10
N SER A 381 18.81 -5.60 19.60
CA SER A 381 17.71 -6.54 19.53
C SER A 381 16.68 -6.11 20.58
N ASP A 382 15.50 -5.72 20.12
CA ASP A 382 14.32 -6.12 20.86
C ASP A 382 13.93 -7.51 20.33
N PRO A 383 14.16 -8.59 21.11
CA PRO A 383 13.77 -9.95 20.72
C PRO A 383 12.27 -10.22 20.85
N TYR A 384 11.46 -9.24 21.27
CA TYR A 384 10.02 -9.40 21.48
C TYR A 384 9.24 -8.31 20.76
N ASP A 385 8.55 -8.73 19.69
CA ASP A 385 7.40 -8.05 19.09
C ASP A 385 6.30 -7.91 20.16
N VAL A 386 6.40 -6.90 21.03
CA VAL A 386 5.36 -6.62 22.04
C VAL A 386 4.33 -5.66 21.46
N ASP A 387 3.06 -6.06 21.56
CA ASP A 387 1.92 -5.22 21.17
C ASP A 387 1.77 -3.97 22.06
N ASP A 388 2.47 -3.90 23.21
CA ASP A 388 2.37 -2.84 24.21
C ASP A 388 3.77 -2.27 24.56
N ASP A 389 4.00 -1.01 24.16
CA ASP A 389 5.29 -0.31 24.23
C ASP A 389 5.37 0.68 25.40
N GLU A 390 4.39 0.73 26.31
CA GLU A 390 4.35 1.75 27.36
C GLU A 390 5.40 1.57 28.47
N GLU A 391 6.01 0.38 28.64
CA GLU A 391 6.91 0.07 29.77
C GLU A 391 8.41 -0.10 29.43
N ARG A 392 8.86 0.06 28.16
CA ARG A 392 10.28 -0.20 27.80
C ARG A 392 11.13 1.08 27.64
N PRO A 393 12.35 1.16 28.22
CA PRO A 393 13.10 2.42 28.28
C PRO A 393 13.66 3.00 26.96
N ASP A 394 13.74 2.27 25.84
CA ASP A 394 13.82 2.84 24.46
C ASP A 394 14.12 1.76 23.38
N PRO A 395 13.13 1.04 22.82
CA PRO A 395 13.36 0.31 21.57
C PRO A 395 13.47 1.32 20.40
N HIS A 396 14.60 1.31 19.69
CA HIS A 396 14.80 2.11 18.47
C HIS A 396 13.87 1.66 17.33
N TRP A 397 13.45 0.39 17.36
CA TRP A 397 12.59 -0.25 16.36
C TRP A 397 11.28 -0.68 17.02
N ILE A 398 10.16 -0.18 16.52
CA ILE A 398 8.81 -0.48 17.02
C ILE A 398 8.06 -1.26 15.94
N SER A 399 7.66 -2.48 16.22
CA SER A 399 6.87 -3.28 15.28
C SER A 399 5.39 -2.92 15.32
N ALA A 400 4.75 -2.99 14.17
CA ALA A 400 3.31 -3.01 14.01
C ALA A 400 2.93 -4.06 12.95
N SER A 401 1.70 -4.58 13.05
CA SER A 401 1.12 -5.42 12.00
C SER A 401 0.00 -4.65 11.33
N GLY A 402 -0.02 -4.53 10.01
CA GLY A 402 -1.05 -3.78 9.28
C GLY A 402 -0.91 -2.24 9.34
N SER A 403 -1.33 -1.56 8.27
CA SER A 403 -1.13 -0.10 8.10
C SER A 403 -1.82 0.76 9.18
N ASN A 404 -3.06 0.41 9.57
CA ASN A 404 -3.78 1.16 10.61
C ASN A 404 -3.04 1.14 11.96
N HIS A 405 -2.51 -0.03 12.36
CA HIS A 405 -1.79 -0.17 13.62
C HIS A 405 -0.45 0.58 13.59
N GLU A 406 0.27 0.52 12.46
CA GLU A 406 1.49 1.29 12.25
C GLU A 406 1.23 2.80 12.37
N ALA A 407 0.17 3.30 11.73
CA ALA A 407 -0.23 4.69 11.82
C ALA A 407 -0.60 5.11 13.25
N LEU A 408 -1.30 4.26 14.01
CA LEU A 408 -1.61 4.50 15.43
C LEU A 408 -0.35 4.52 16.30
N LYS A 409 0.65 3.66 16.01
CA LYS A 409 1.92 3.63 16.75
C LYS A 409 2.82 4.83 16.43
N ILE A 410 2.80 5.37 15.20
CA ILE A 410 3.46 6.65 14.91
C ILE A 410 2.70 7.77 15.64
N GLY A 411 1.40 7.85 15.39
CA GLY A 411 0.45 8.74 16.06
C GLY A 411 0.76 10.23 15.93
N THR A 412 -0.02 11.03 16.66
CA THR A 412 0.19 12.49 16.79
C THR A 412 0.25 12.94 18.25
N ASP A 413 0.20 12.01 19.20
CA ASP A 413 0.22 12.27 20.63
C ASP A 413 1.64 12.70 21.07
N PRO A 414 1.80 13.72 21.93
CA PRO A 414 3.07 14.13 22.54
C PRO A 414 3.90 13.02 23.18
N ARG A 415 3.28 11.93 23.64
CA ARG A 415 3.97 10.74 24.19
C ARG A 415 4.70 9.93 23.13
N PHE A 416 4.32 10.10 21.87
CA PHE A 416 4.87 9.41 20.71
C PHE A 416 5.75 10.33 19.85
N ALA A 417 6.05 11.55 20.33
CA ALA A 417 6.93 12.51 19.64
C ALA A 417 8.28 11.86 19.25
N GLY A 418 8.75 12.13 18.04
CA GLY A 418 10.00 11.58 17.52
C GLY A 418 9.87 10.22 16.83
N ARG A 419 8.68 9.61 16.83
CA ARG A 419 8.41 8.40 16.03
C ARG A 419 8.32 8.74 14.54
N ILE A 420 8.90 7.87 13.72
CA ILE A 420 8.91 7.94 12.25
C ILE A 420 8.60 6.55 11.69
N GLY A 421 7.95 6.46 10.54
CA GLY A 421 7.73 5.20 9.84
C GLY A 421 7.40 5.43 8.37
N TYR A 422 6.93 4.38 7.71
CA TYR A 422 6.59 4.41 6.29
C TYR A 422 5.18 3.88 6.10
N LEU A 423 4.29 4.73 5.60
CA LEU A 423 2.89 4.41 5.43
C LEU A 423 2.47 4.63 4.00
N SER A 424 1.44 3.91 3.59
CA SER A 424 0.66 4.33 2.45
C SER A 424 0.14 5.77 2.66
N ALA A 425 0.08 6.57 1.59
CA ALA A 425 -0.41 7.94 1.68
C ALA A 425 -1.84 8.02 2.28
N ASP A 426 -2.70 7.03 2.02
CA ASP A 426 -4.08 6.94 2.54
C ASP A 426 -4.19 6.76 4.07
N PHE A 427 -3.09 6.51 4.80
CA PHE A 427 -3.04 6.52 6.27
C PHE A 427 -2.33 7.75 6.84
N THR A 428 -2.01 8.73 5.99
CA THR A 428 -1.39 9.99 6.41
C THR A 428 -2.25 11.17 6.02
N GLN A 429 -2.11 12.27 6.75
CA GLN A 429 -2.72 13.52 6.34
C GLN A 429 -2.08 14.04 5.03
N PRO A 430 -2.88 14.68 4.16
CA PRO A 430 -4.29 15.03 4.34
C PRO A 430 -5.24 13.94 3.82
N TYR A 431 -4.74 12.81 3.30
CA TYR A 431 -5.60 11.80 2.69
C TYR A 431 -6.41 11.02 3.70
N ALA A 432 -5.94 10.88 4.95
CA ALA A 432 -6.74 10.48 6.09
C ALA A 432 -6.69 11.54 7.20
N GLN A 433 -7.81 11.73 7.88
CA GLN A 433 -7.88 12.54 9.11
C GLN A 433 -7.82 11.67 10.36
N THR A 434 -8.39 10.47 10.31
CA THR A 434 -8.45 9.52 11.42
C THR A 434 -8.03 8.15 10.94
N VAL A 435 -7.29 7.43 11.77
CA VAL A 435 -6.98 6.01 11.58
C VAL A 435 -7.65 5.20 12.69
N THR A 436 -8.19 4.04 12.32
CA THR A 436 -8.96 3.19 13.23
C THR A 436 -8.57 1.74 13.07
N GLU A 437 -8.31 1.05 14.18
CA GLU A 437 -8.02 -0.38 14.21
C GLU A 437 -8.66 -1.04 15.42
N GLU A 438 -8.97 -2.32 15.32
CA GLU A 438 -9.30 -3.14 16.47
C GLU A 438 -8.05 -3.84 17.01
N ILE A 439 -7.62 -3.43 18.20
CA ILE A 439 -6.44 -3.96 18.88
C ILE A 439 -6.91 -4.66 20.16
N ALA A 440 -6.63 -5.96 20.25
CA ALA A 440 -7.03 -6.82 21.37
C ALA A 440 -8.53 -6.71 21.74
N GLY A 441 -9.41 -6.58 20.72
CA GLY A 441 -10.87 -6.49 20.90
C GLY A 441 -11.38 -5.09 21.25
N THR A 442 -10.50 -4.09 21.29
CA THR A 442 -10.85 -2.69 21.50
C THR A 442 -10.63 -1.90 20.23
N THR A 443 -11.63 -1.17 19.78
CA THR A 443 -11.49 -0.23 18.67
C THR A 443 -10.79 1.03 19.14
N ILE A 444 -9.62 1.32 18.59
CA ILE A 444 -8.83 2.52 18.85
C ILE A 444 -8.90 3.42 17.62
N SER A 445 -9.19 4.69 17.83
CA SER A 445 -9.20 5.73 16.79
C SER A 445 -8.37 6.92 17.23
N ALA A 446 -7.50 7.40 16.34
CA ALA A 446 -6.70 8.61 16.57
C ALA A 446 -6.50 9.38 15.27
N ALA A 447 -6.01 10.61 15.37
CA ALA A 447 -5.67 11.39 14.19
C ALA A 447 -4.57 10.69 13.37
N ALA A 448 -4.70 10.72 12.05
CA ALA A 448 -3.68 10.20 11.15
C ALA A 448 -2.37 11.03 11.28
N PRO A 449 -1.18 10.41 11.23
CA PRO A 449 0.08 11.14 11.27
C PRO A 449 0.28 12.03 10.03
N LEU A 450 1.12 13.05 10.17
CA LEU A 450 1.58 13.88 9.06
C LEU A 450 2.73 13.16 8.32
N SER A 451 2.94 13.52 7.05
CA SER A 451 4.02 12.99 6.21
C SER A 451 5.11 14.02 5.92
N ALA A 452 6.33 13.55 5.65
CA ALA A 452 7.47 14.35 5.23
C ALA A 452 7.58 14.44 3.71
N SER A 453 8.11 15.55 3.21
CA SER A 453 8.58 15.66 1.83
C SER A 453 10.00 15.13 1.71
N VAL A 454 10.32 14.49 0.58
CA VAL A 454 11.59 13.79 0.38
C VAL A 454 12.31 14.34 -0.85
N GLN A 455 13.60 14.62 -0.71
CA GLN A 455 14.46 15.03 -1.82
C GLN A 455 14.55 13.89 -2.84
N ASN A 456 14.34 14.22 -4.12
CA ASN A 456 14.56 13.27 -5.19
C ASN A 456 15.91 13.48 -5.89
N GLU A 457 16.32 12.50 -6.69
CA GLU A 457 17.63 12.52 -7.32
C GLU A 457 17.74 13.59 -8.43
N ARG A 458 16.61 13.93 -9.06
CA ARG A 458 16.57 15.04 -10.03
C ARG A 458 16.81 16.40 -9.37
N GLN A 459 16.37 16.60 -8.12
CA GLN A 459 16.69 17.80 -7.33
C GLN A 459 18.18 17.89 -7.02
N ARG A 460 18.84 16.76 -6.65
CA ARG A 460 20.30 16.71 -6.50
C ARG A 460 21.01 17.13 -7.80
N LEU A 461 20.61 16.58 -8.95
CA LEU A 461 21.19 16.91 -10.25
C LEU A 461 21.06 18.41 -10.61
N LEU A 462 20.02 19.07 -10.09
CA LEU A 462 19.83 20.51 -10.25
C LEU A 462 20.58 21.34 -9.19
N GLY A 463 21.31 20.71 -8.28
CA GLY A 463 22.02 21.37 -7.19
C GLY A 463 21.11 21.85 -6.05
N VAL A 464 19.93 21.24 -5.88
CA VAL A 464 19.02 21.53 -4.76
C VAL A 464 19.29 20.50 -3.65
N TYR A 465 20.03 20.91 -2.62
CA TYR A 465 20.41 20.08 -1.47
C TYR A 465 19.63 20.44 -0.20
N HIS A 466 19.09 21.66 -0.15
CA HIS A 466 18.27 22.14 0.94
C HIS A 466 16.93 22.66 0.42
N PRO A 467 15.85 22.56 1.21
CA PRO A 467 14.59 23.17 0.84
C PRO A 467 14.69 24.69 0.64
N GLY A 468 13.96 25.19 -0.35
CA GLY A 468 13.98 26.60 -0.74
C GLY A 468 15.23 27.02 -1.54
N GLN A 469 16.18 26.11 -1.77
CA GLN A 469 17.38 26.41 -2.54
C GLN A 469 17.04 26.59 -4.03
N VAL A 470 17.67 27.58 -4.65
CA VAL A 470 17.57 27.82 -6.10
C VAL A 470 18.54 26.90 -6.83
N GLY A 471 17.99 25.95 -7.57
CA GLY A 471 18.78 25.05 -8.42
C GLY A 471 19.22 25.71 -9.73
N SER A 472 19.92 24.94 -10.56
CA SER A 472 20.37 25.36 -11.90
C SER A 472 19.23 25.73 -12.87
N ASN A 473 17.99 25.35 -12.55
CA ASN A 473 16.78 25.76 -13.26
C ASN A 473 16.30 27.19 -12.89
N GLY A 474 17.01 27.89 -12.00
CA GLY A 474 16.72 29.26 -11.60
C GLY A 474 15.48 29.43 -10.72
N ARG A 475 14.93 28.34 -10.15
CA ARG A 475 13.77 28.38 -9.26
C ARG A 475 14.08 27.76 -7.90
N ALA A 476 13.61 28.41 -6.84
CA ALA A 476 13.63 27.85 -5.49
C ALA A 476 12.73 26.61 -5.42
N GLN A 477 13.23 25.54 -4.81
CA GLN A 477 12.53 24.26 -4.74
C GLN A 477 12.51 23.71 -3.33
N ASN A 478 11.33 23.25 -2.91
CA ASN A 478 11.17 22.38 -1.74
C ASN A 478 11.27 20.93 -2.15
N PHE A 479 11.48 20.04 -1.19
CA PHE A 479 11.46 18.61 -1.44
C PHE A 479 10.06 18.13 -1.81
N VAL A 480 9.99 16.93 -2.39
CA VAL A 480 8.79 16.46 -3.08
C VAL A 480 7.83 15.79 -2.09
N PRO A 481 6.55 16.18 -2.05
CA PRO A 481 5.55 15.55 -1.19
C PRO A 481 5.00 14.24 -1.79
N PRO A 482 4.49 13.30 -0.96
CA PRO A 482 3.88 12.05 -1.40
C PRO A 482 2.44 12.27 -1.92
N THR A 483 2.30 12.85 -3.12
CA THR A 483 0.98 13.08 -3.74
C THR A 483 0.74 12.14 -4.93
N PRO A 484 -0.53 11.89 -5.32
CA PRO A 484 -0.88 11.18 -6.55
C PRO A 484 -0.08 11.64 -7.77
N ASN A 485 -0.06 12.94 -8.04
CA ASN A 485 0.60 13.48 -9.22
C ASN A 485 2.12 13.32 -9.14
N ASN A 486 2.71 13.40 -7.94
CA ASN A 486 4.14 13.16 -7.80
C ASN A 486 4.50 11.67 -7.95
N ALA A 487 3.58 10.76 -7.61
CA ALA A 487 3.72 9.33 -7.90
C ALA A 487 3.59 9.02 -9.39
N GLU A 488 2.62 9.63 -10.09
CA GLU A 488 2.45 9.54 -11.55
C GLU A 488 3.72 9.92 -12.30
N LEU A 489 4.32 11.06 -11.93
CA LEU A 489 5.55 11.52 -12.56
C LEU A 489 6.72 10.54 -12.35
N ALA A 490 6.79 9.88 -11.19
CA ALA A 490 7.77 8.81 -10.96
C ALA A 490 7.50 7.58 -11.83
N PHE A 491 6.21 7.25 -12.04
CA PHE A 491 5.74 6.11 -12.81
C PHE A 491 5.96 6.28 -14.32
N ALA A 492 5.92 7.51 -14.82
CA ALA A 492 6.03 7.83 -16.25
C ALA A 492 7.38 7.45 -16.91
N ASN A 493 8.40 7.08 -16.13
CA ASN A 493 9.65 6.51 -16.65
C ASN A 493 9.53 5.03 -17.05
N LEU A 494 8.45 4.36 -16.65
CA LEU A 494 8.24 2.93 -16.87
C LEU A 494 7.54 2.69 -18.21
N THR A 495 7.82 1.54 -18.82
CA THR A 495 7.19 1.12 -20.08
C THR A 495 6.15 0.04 -19.83
N ALA A 496 4.94 0.21 -20.34
CA ALA A 496 3.89 -0.80 -20.27
C ALA A 496 4.30 -2.07 -21.06
N PRO A 497 4.14 -3.28 -20.52
CA PRO A 497 4.42 -4.52 -21.24
C PRO A 497 3.53 -4.70 -22.47
N ASP A 498 4.02 -5.47 -23.45
CA ASP A 498 3.22 -5.91 -24.60
C ASP A 498 2.10 -6.85 -24.18
N ILE A 499 0.98 -6.85 -24.92
CA ILE A 499 -0.23 -7.62 -24.61
C ILE A 499 -0.05 -9.15 -24.58
N SER A 500 1.02 -9.67 -25.19
CA SER A 500 1.35 -11.10 -25.22
C SER A 500 2.37 -11.51 -24.14
N SER A 501 2.74 -10.59 -23.25
CA SER A 501 3.78 -10.83 -22.26
C SER A 501 3.30 -11.75 -21.14
N SER A 502 4.24 -12.48 -20.52
CA SER A 502 3.96 -13.22 -19.29
C SER A 502 3.71 -12.29 -18.11
N TYR A 503 3.19 -12.84 -17.01
CA TYR A 503 2.94 -12.07 -15.78
C TYR A 503 4.19 -11.35 -15.25
N ASP A 504 5.39 -11.93 -15.43
CA ASP A 504 6.64 -11.39 -14.89
C ASP A 504 7.07 -10.11 -15.61
N ALA A 505 6.63 -9.89 -16.86
CA ALA A 505 6.87 -8.64 -17.57
C ALA A 505 6.16 -7.44 -16.91
N TRP A 506 5.06 -7.69 -16.20
CA TRP A 506 4.32 -6.67 -15.44
C TRP A 506 4.99 -6.32 -14.10
N ASN A 507 6.08 -6.99 -13.75
CA ASN A 507 6.90 -6.60 -12.61
C ASN A 507 7.69 -5.33 -12.94
N LEU A 508 7.11 -4.17 -12.61
CA LEU A 508 7.76 -2.86 -12.81
C LEU A 508 9.12 -2.73 -12.12
N TYR A 509 9.38 -3.47 -11.03
CA TYR A 509 10.65 -3.41 -10.30
C TYR A 509 11.79 -4.09 -11.06
N ALA A 510 11.47 -4.96 -12.02
CA ALA A 510 12.42 -5.58 -12.93
C ALA A 510 12.82 -4.66 -14.10
N GLN A 511 12.12 -3.53 -14.30
CA GLN A 511 12.59 -2.50 -15.23
C GLN A 511 13.76 -1.76 -14.60
N VAL A 512 14.94 -1.96 -15.18
CA VAL A 512 16.20 -1.41 -14.70
C VAL A 512 16.84 -0.51 -15.72
N TYR A 513 17.67 0.42 -15.25
CA TYR A 513 18.49 1.23 -16.15
C TYR A 513 19.45 0.33 -16.97
N PRO A 514 19.58 0.56 -18.29
CA PRO A 514 20.49 -0.19 -19.14
C PRO A 514 21.95 -0.12 -18.67
N ALA A 515 22.76 -1.11 -19.04
CA ALA A 515 24.20 -1.06 -18.79
C ALA A 515 24.85 0.17 -19.44
N GLY A 516 25.77 0.83 -18.73
CA GLY A 516 26.42 2.08 -19.11
C GLY A 516 25.62 3.37 -18.82
N THR A 517 24.49 3.30 -18.11
CA THR A 517 23.70 4.47 -17.73
C THR A 517 24.42 5.28 -16.65
N VAL A 518 24.93 6.45 -17.04
CA VAL A 518 25.56 7.41 -16.14
C VAL A 518 24.82 8.74 -16.19
N VAL A 519 24.34 9.23 -15.03
CA VAL A 519 23.63 10.50 -14.90
C VAL A 519 24.26 11.33 -13.78
N GLY A 520 24.69 12.55 -14.09
CA GLY A 520 25.37 13.44 -13.13
C GLY A 520 26.53 12.76 -12.40
N GLY A 521 27.37 12.03 -13.15
CA GLY A 521 28.56 11.33 -12.64
C GLY A 521 28.30 10.05 -11.83
N VAL A 522 27.04 9.67 -11.62
CA VAL A 522 26.65 8.44 -10.90
C VAL A 522 26.25 7.35 -11.89
N THR A 523 26.68 6.11 -11.65
CA THR A 523 26.29 4.95 -12.46
C THR A 523 25.01 4.32 -11.91
N TYR A 524 24.01 4.14 -12.77
CA TYR A 524 22.71 3.55 -12.41
C TYR A 524 22.47 2.16 -12.99
N ASP A 525 23.48 1.59 -13.67
CA ASP A 525 23.43 0.27 -14.32
C ASP A 525 22.76 -0.80 -13.45
N GLY A 526 21.67 -1.38 -13.97
CA GLY A 526 20.97 -2.47 -13.30
C GLY A 526 20.18 -2.07 -12.05
N LEU A 527 20.12 -0.77 -11.71
CA LEU A 527 19.25 -0.27 -10.65
C LEU A 527 17.81 -0.14 -11.14
N SER A 528 16.86 -0.35 -10.24
CA SER A 528 15.43 -0.24 -10.50
C SER A 528 15.06 1.19 -10.92
N VAL A 529 14.38 1.33 -12.06
CA VAL A 529 13.93 2.63 -12.57
C VAL A 529 12.96 3.30 -11.59
N ILE A 530 11.98 2.56 -11.07
CA ILE A 530 11.05 3.10 -10.06
C ILE A 530 11.73 3.30 -8.70
N GLY A 531 12.82 2.58 -8.43
CA GLY A 531 13.58 2.72 -7.19
C GLY A 531 14.37 4.02 -7.12
N ILE A 532 14.72 4.59 -8.27
CA ILE A 532 15.31 5.93 -8.39
C ILE A 532 14.74 6.60 -9.64
N PRO A 533 13.54 7.21 -9.59
CA PRO A 533 12.99 7.95 -10.71
C PRO A 533 13.85 9.17 -11.05
N LEU A 534 14.07 9.42 -12.35
CA LEU A 534 14.96 10.49 -12.84
C LEU A 534 14.26 11.45 -13.83
N GLN A 535 12.93 11.43 -13.94
CA GLN A 535 12.20 12.17 -14.98
C GLN A 535 12.10 13.66 -14.65
N SER A 536 11.63 13.95 -13.44
CA SER A 536 11.24 15.28 -13.02
C SER A 536 11.71 15.58 -11.61
N GLN A 537 11.96 16.86 -11.37
CA GLN A 537 12.25 17.40 -10.03
C GLN A 537 11.04 17.31 -9.07
N ALA A 538 9.90 16.85 -9.58
CA ALA A 538 8.66 16.63 -8.84
C ALA A 538 8.28 15.14 -8.71
N ASP A 539 9.15 14.20 -9.11
CA ASP A 539 8.92 12.77 -8.88
C ASP A 539 9.03 12.46 -7.38
N TYR A 540 8.01 11.86 -6.78
CA TYR A 540 8.15 11.38 -5.40
C TYR A 540 9.00 10.11 -5.40
N PRO A 541 10.13 10.07 -4.65
CA PRO A 541 11.13 9.02 -4.85
C PRO A 541 10.75 7.67 -4.24
N ILE A 542 9.78 7.62 -3.32
CA ILE A 542 9.34 6.38 -2.66
C ILE A 542 7.98 5.98 -3.25
N THR A 543 8.01 5.61 -4.53
CA THR A 543 6.83 5.25 -5.32
C THR A 543 6.89 3.79 -5.75
N GLY A 544 5.72 3.15 -5.88
CA GLY A 544 5.57 1.79 -6.38
C GLY A 544 4.18 1.56 -6.96
N ALA A 545 3.73 0.30 -7.04
CA ALA A 545 2.36 -0.02 -7.42
C ALA A 545 1.71 -0.98 -6.43
N SER A 546 0.39 -0.91 -6.33
CA SER A 546 -0.40 -2.05 -5.88
C SER A 546 -0.80 -2.88 -7.10
N PHE A 547 -0.54 -4.17 -7.07
CA PHE A 547 -0.90 -5.15 -8.09
C PHE A 547 -2.17 -5.90 -7.74
N LEU A 548 -2.95 -6.25 -8.75
CA LEU A 548 -3.96 -7.31 -8.68
C LEU A 548 -3.38 -8.60 -9.27
N ASN A 549 -3.47 -9.66 -8.48
CA ASN A 549 -3.20 -11.03 -8.89
C ASN A 549 -4.54 -11.72 -9.12
N VAL A 550 -4.81 -12.10 -10.36
CA VAL A 550 -6.06 -12.74 -10.81
C VAL A 550 -5.76 -14.07 -11.47
N TYR A 551 -6.76 -14.95 -11.56
CA TYR A 551 -6.60 -16.24 -12.22
C TYR A 551 -6.97 -16.10 -13.70
N SER A 552 -6.30 -16.83 -14.57
CA SER A 552 -6.70 -16.89 -15.99
C SER A 552 -7.87 -17.86 -16.20
N CYS A 553 -8.06 -18.84 -15.31
CA CYS A 553 -9.18 -19.77 -15.36
C CYS A 553 -9.93 -19.87 -14.02
N TYR A 554 -11.23 -19.60 -14.04
CA TYR A 554 -12.10 -19.66 -12.87
C TYR A 554 -13.12 -20.79 -12.97
N GLY A 555 -13.38 -21.50 -11.87
CA GLY A 555 -14.58 -22.32 -11.75
C GLY A 555 -15.82 -21.43 -11.67
N ASP A 556 -16.73 -21.58 -12.63
CA ASP A 556 -17.94 -20.74 -12.75
C ASP A 556 -19.19 -21.56 -13.08
N THR A 557 -19.56 -22.48 -12.19
CA THR A 557 -20.73 -23.37 -12.38
C THR A 557 -22.03 -22.61 -12.58
N ALA A 558 -22.18 -21.42 -11.99
CA ALA A 558 -23.38 -20.59 -12.11
C ALA A 558 -23.38 -19.69 -13.34
N GLY A 559 -22.24 -19.52 -14.03
CA GLY A 559 -22.08 -18.64 -15.18
C GLY A 559 -22.14 -17.15 -14.84
N THR A 560 -21.94 -16.77 -13.58
CA THR A 560 -22.03 -15.38 -13.12
C THR A 560 -20.72 -14.83 -12.57
N ARG A 561 -19.79 -15.69 -12.13
CA ARG A 561 -18.53 -15.27 -11.51
C ARG A 561 -17.61 -14.59 -12.52
N VAL A 562 -17.35 -15.22 -13.66
CA VAL A 562 -16.41 -14.68 -14.66
C VAL A 562 -16.92 -13.39 -15.28
N PRO A 563 -18.20 -13.27 -15.69
CA PRO A 563 -18.75 -11.99 -16.12
C PRO A 563 -18.62 -10.88 -15.07
N ALA A 564 -18.88 -11.18 -13.79
CA ALA A 564 -18.76 -10.18 -12.72
C ALA A 564 -17.31 -9.69 -12.56
N VAL A 565 -16.33 -10.60 -12.50
CA VAL A 565 -14.90 -10.25 -12.40
C VAL A 565 -14.43 -9.46 -13.62
N LYS A 566 -14.73 -9.94 -14.84
CA LYS A 566 -14.30 -9.27 -16.08
C LYS A 566 -14.92 -7.88 -16.22
N ASN A 567 -16.21 -7.71 -15.92
CA ASN A 567 -16.88 -6.41 -16.02
C ASN A 567 -16.37 -5.42 -14.97
N TRP A 568 -16.11 -5.87 -13.74
CA TRP A 568 -15.51 -5.03 -12.71
C TRP A 568 -14.11 -4.57 -13.12
N LEU A 569 -13.23 -5.48 -13.58
CA LEU A 569 -11.89 -5.12 -14.05
C LEU A 569 -11.95 -4.19 -15.27
N ALA A 570 -12.87 -4.42 -16.21
CA ALA A 570 -13.03 -3.59 -17.39
C ALA A 570 -13.50 -2.16 -17.05
N TRP A 571 -14.40 -2.03 -16.08
CA TRP A 571 -14.80 -0.72 -15.55
C TRP A 571 -13.64 -0.04 -14.79
N PHE A 572 -12.92 -0.79 -13.95
CA PHE A 572 -11.80 -0.27 -13.17
C PHE A 572 -10.68 0.27 -14.06
N TYR A 573 -10.15 -0.55 -14.98
CA TYR A 573 -9.11 -0.09 -15.91
C TYR A 573 -9.64 0.88 -16.96
N GLY A 574 -10.89 0.71 -17.42
CA GLY A 574 -11.55 1.65 -18.34
C GLY A 574 -11.67 3.06 -17.76
N GLY A 575 -11.83 3.19 -16.44
CA GLY A 575 -11.81 4.47 -15.73
C GLY A 575 -10.48 5.24 -15.79
N SER A 576 -9.40 4.61 -16.26
CA SER A 576 -8.10 5.25 -16.49
C SER A 576 -7.87 5.67 -17.95
N VAL A 577 -8.77 5.29 -18.86
CA VAL A 577 -8.62 5.52 -20.31
C VAL A 577 -9.60 6.60 -20.78
N THR A 578 -9.15 7.85 -20.79
CA THR A 578 -9.99 9.02 -21.13
C THR A 578 -10.52 9.03 -22.58
N GLY A 579 -10.00 8.16 -23.45
CA GLY A 579 -10.44 8.02 -24.84
C GLY A 579 -11.63 7.07 -25.05
N LEU A 580 -12.09 6.35 -24.01
CA LEU A 580 -13.24 5.44 -24.13
C LEU A 580 -14.58 6.19 -24.12
N PRO A 581 -15.66 5.60 -24.67
CA PRO A 581 -17.01 6.10 -24.48
C PRO A 581 -17.37 6.17 -22.99
N ASN A 582 -18.23 7.12 -22.60
CA ASN A 582 -18.72 7.18 -21.21
C ASN A 582 -19.35 5.85 -20.78
N TYR A 583 -19.07 5.45 -19.54
CA TYR A 583 -19.62 4.22 -18.97
C TYR A 583 -21.15 4.23 -18.98
N ASN A 584 -21.74 3.14 -19.47
CA ASN A 584 -23.18 2.91 -19.47
C ASN A 584 -23.46 1.49 -18.93
N PRO A 585 -24.14 1.35 -17.78
CA PRO A 585 -24.45 0.03 -17.19
C PRO A 585 -25.18 -0.96 -18.10
N VAL A 586 -25.86 -0.48 -19.15
CA VAL A 586 -26.61 -1.31 -20.10
C VAL A 586 -25.72 -1.87 -21.21
N THR A 587 -24.71 -1.11 -21.64
CA THR A 587 -23.93 -1.43 -22.85
C THR A 587 -22.45 -1.65 -22.59
N SER A 588 -21.92 -1.11 -21.50
CA SER A 588 -20.52 -1.28 -21.11
C SER A 588 -20.31 -2.65 -20.45
N ASN A 589 -19.28 -3.36 -20.90
CA ASN A 589 -18.89 -4.68 -20.42
C ASN A 589 -17.41 -4.94 -20.75
N SER A 590 -16.90 -6.13 -20.49
CA SER A 590 -15.50 -6.46 -20.76
C SER A 590 -15.07 -6.36 -22.23
N ASP A 591 -15.98 -6.49 -23.18
CA ASP A 591 -15.68 -6.35 -24.61
C ASP A 591 -15.89 -4.93 -25.12
N ASN A 592 -16.66 -4.11 -24.39
CA ASN A 592 -16.93 -2.71 -24.69
C ASN A 592 -16.74 -1.87 -23.41
N PRO A 593 -15.48 -1.70 -22.94
CA PRO A 593 -15.22 -0.95 -21.73
C PRO A 593 -15.64 0.52 -21.89
N GLY A 594 -16.09 1.13 -20.80
CA GLY A 594 -16.46 2.54 -20.76
C GLY A 594 -15.63 3.31 -19.74
N TYR A 595 -15.43 4.60 -20.01
CA TYR A 595 -14.76 5.53 -19.09
C TYR A 595 -15.72 5.98 -17.99
N ASP A 596 -15.34 5.74 -16.74
CA ASP A 596 -16.00 6.32 -15.56
C ASP A 596 -15.00 7.15 -14.75
N PRO A 597 -15.16 8.49 -14.70
CA PRO A 597 -14.25 9.36 -13.96
C PRO A 597 -14.31 9.14 -12.44
N ASN A 598 -15.27 8.38 -11.91
CA ASN A 598 -15.33 8.07 -10.48
C ASN A 598 -14.18 7.16 -10.03
N VAL A 599 -13.64 6.31 -10.91
CA VAL A 599 -12.49 5.46 -10.59
C VAL A 599 -11.28 6.32 -10.21
N ALA A 600 -10.84 7.20 -11.12
CA ALA A 600 -9.72 8.11 -10.90
C ALA A 600 -9.94 8.99 -9.65
N LYS A 601 -11.17 9.48 -9.43
CA LYS A 601 -11.50 10.30 -8.26
C LYS A 601 -11.33 9.54 -6.94
N VAL A 602 -11.86 8.31 -6.86
CA VAL A 602 -11.73 7.49 -5.65
C VAL A 602 -10.25 7.19 -5.39
N ILE A 603 -9.49 6.78 -6.40
CA ILE A 603 -8.07 6.48 -6.27
C ILE A 603 -7.27 7.72 -5.82
N ARG A 604 -7.43 8.87 -6.50
CA ARG A 604 -6.73 10.13 -6.19
C ARG A 604 -7.05 10.71 -4.82
N ASN A 605 -8.29 10.56 -4.35
CA ASN A 605 -8.68 11.06 -3.03
C ASN A 605 -8.18 10.17 -1.89
N ASN A 606 -7.80 8.92 -2.16
CA ASN A 606 -7.03 8.09 -1.23
C ASN A 606 -5.52 8.40 -1.29
N GLY A 607 -5.05 9.31 -2.13
CA GLY A 607 -3.62 9.64 -2.22
C GLY A 607 -2.82 8.72 -3.16
N PHE A 608 -3.50 7.99 -4.03
CA PHE A 608 -2.91 7.18 -5.10
C PHE A 608 -3.16 7.79 -6.47
N HIS A 609 -2.54 7.29 -7.52
CA HIS A 609 -2.90 7.67 -8.89
C HIS A 609 -3.38 6.43 -9.66
N GLU A 610 -4.41 6.60 -10.50
CA GLU A 610 -4.81 5.54 -11.43
C GLU A 610 -3.70 5.27 -12.44
N LEU A 611 -3.71 4.11 -13.09
CA LEU A 611 -2.65 3.84 -14.07
C LEU A 611 -2.71 4.79 -15.25
N ASP A 612 -1.55 5.07 -15.82
CA ASP A 612 -1.50 5.67 -17.15
C ASP A 612 -2.38 4.90 -18.17
N GLY A 613 -2.98 5.65 -19.10
CA GLY A 613 -3.94 5.12 -20.06
C GLY A 613 -3.38 4.02 -20.96
N VAL A 614 -2.08 4.02 -21.25
CA VAL A 614 -1.42 2.95 -22.04
C VAL A 614 -1.34 1.67 -21.23
N TRP A 615 -0.94 1.74 -19.95
CA TRP A 615 -0.91 0.60 -19.05
C TRP A 615 -2.30 -0.03 -18.91
N ALA A 616 -3.31 0.78 -18.62
CA ALA A 616 -4.69 0.32 -18.50
C ALA A 616 -5.22 -0.30 -19.80
N THR A 617 -4.92 0.31 -20.95
CA THR A 617 -5.30 -0.23 -22.27
C THR A 617 -4.65 -1.58 -22.54
N ASN A 618 -3.37 -1.76 -22.22
CA ASN A 618 -2.67 -3.03 -22.41
C ASN A 618 -3.25 -4.12 -21.50
N VAL A 619 -3.63 -3.80 -20.26
CA VAL A 619 -4.31 -4.75 -19.36
C VAL A 619 -5.66 -5.20 -19.92
N LEU A 620 -6.49 -4.24 -20.37
CA LEU A 620 -7.79 -4.51 -20.99
C LEU A 620 -7.64 -5.48 -22.18
N ASN A 621 -6.70 -5.18 -23.08
CA ASN A 621 -6.46 -5.94 -24.31
C ASN A 621 -5.83 -7.32 -24.06
N ALA A 622 -4.96 -7.45 -23.05
CA ALA A 622 -4.25 -8.69 -22.76
C ALA A 622 -5.15 -9.74 -22.08
N TYR A 623 -6.03 -9.29 -21.17
CA TYR A 623 -6.68 -10.19 -20.22
C TYR A 623 -8.22 -10.18 -20.26
N LEU A 624 -8.86 -9.11 -20.75
CA LEU A 624 -10.30 -8.90 -20.56
C LEU A 624 -11.10 -8.94 -21.85
N THR A 625 -10.60 -8.36 -22.94
CA THR A 625 -11.33 -8.41 -24.22
C THR A 625 -11.31 -9.83 -24.78
N SER A 626 -12.49 -10.39 -25.06
CA SER A 626 -12.56 -11.62 -25.85
C SER A 626 -12.04 -11.30 -27.25
N SER A 627 -10.96 -11.94 -27.68
CA SER A 627 -10.64 -11.90 -29.10
C SER A 627 -11.76 -12.64 -29.84
N ALA A 628 -12.29 -12.09 -30.93
CA ALA A 628 -13.37 -12.71 -31.70
C ALA A 628 -13.02 -14.11 -32.26
N ALA A 629 -11.77 -14.56 -32.09
CA ALA A 629 -11.29 -15.88 -32.47
C ALA A 629 -11.06 -16.84 -31.29
N GLY A 630 -11.05 -16.35 -30.04
CA GLY A 630 -10.43 -17.08 -28.91
C GLY A 630 -8.92 -17.31 -29.13
N GLY A 631 -8.18 -17.56 -28.05
CA GLY A 631 -6.81 -18.07 -28.15
C GLY A 631 -5.72 -17.33 -27.38
N SER A 632 -6.06 -16.38 -26.50
CA SER A 632 -5.06 -15.85 -25.57
C SER A 632 -4.99 -16.77 -24.35
N SER A 633 -3.91 -17.57 -24.25
CA SER A 633 -3.72 -18.54 -23.16
C SER A 633 -3.63 -17.92 -21.76
N THR A 634 -3.71 -16.60 -21.66
CA THR A 634 -3.71 -15.85 -20.41
C THR A 634 -4.98 -15.03 -20.19
N ALA A 635 -5.90 -14.95 -21.15
CA ALA A 635 -7.14 -14.17 -20.97
C ALA A 635 -8.09 -14.85 -19.98
N ILE A 636 -8.81 -14.06 -19.18
CA ILE A 636 -9.69 -14.57 -18.13
C ILE A 636 -10.88 -15.32 -18.75
N ALA A 637 -11.05 -16.58 -18.35
CA ALA A 637 -12.09 -17.46 -18.85
C ALA A 637 -12.76 -18.31 -17.75
N ALA A 638 -13.93 -18.84 -18.10
CA ALA A 638 -14.68 -19.78 -17.27
C ALA A 638 -14.31 -21.22 -17.63
N TYR A 639 -13.99 -22.02 -16.63
CA TYR A 639 -13.77 -23.45 -16.80
C TYR A 639 -15.09 -24.15 -17.14
N SER A 640 -15.12 -24.89 -18.26
CA SER A 640 -16.27 -25.73 -18.63
C SER A 640 -15.97 -27.23 -18.58
N THR A 641 -16.76 -28.02 -17.86
CA THR A 641 -16.65 -29.50 -17.90
C THR A 641 -17.17 -30.10 -19.20
N SER A 642 -17.93 -29.34 -20.00
CA SER A 642 -18.54 -29.77 -21.25
C SER A 642 -18.15 -28.82 -22.39
N GLY A 643 -17.10 -29.15 -23.14
CA GLY A 643 -16.66 -28.41 -24.32
C GLY A 643 -15.14 -28.28 -24.43
N THR A 644 -14.68 -27.71 -25.54
CA THR A 644 -13.29 -27.33 -25.72
C THR A 644 -13.01 -26.08 -24.90
N GLN A 645 -12.05 -26.16 -23.97
CA GLN A 645 -11.59 -25.00 -23.20
C GLN A 645 -10.89 -23.99 -24.11
N THR A 646 -11.16 -22.71 -23.91
CA THR A 646 -10.49 -21.60 -24.63
C THR A 646 -9.77 -20.68 -23.66
N ASP A 647 -8.90 -19.84 -24.22
CA ASP A 647 -8.18 -18.78 -23.52
C ASP A 647 -7.41 -19.29 -22.28
N GLY A 648 -7.50 -18.61 -21.13
CA GLY A 648 -6.83 -18.98 -19.89
C GLY A 648 -7.16 -20.37 -19.34
N CYS A 649 -8.26 -20.98 -19.81
CA CYS A 649 -8.66 -22.33 -19.41
C CYS A 649 -8.15 -23.44 -20.32
N THR A 650 -7.46 -23.13 -21.42
CA THR A 650 -6.93 -24.16 -22.33
C THR A 650 -5.96 -25.11 -21.60
N GLY A 651 -6.31 -26.41 -21.56
CA GLY A 651 -5.52 -27.45 -20.88
C GLY A 651 -5.66 -27.50 -19.36
N VAL A 652 -6.58 -26.71 -18.78
CA VAL A 652 -6.84 -26.61 -17.35
C VAL A 652 -7.86 -27.66 -16.89
N THR A 653 -7.80 -28.08 -15.62
CA THR A 653 -8.57 -29.23 -15.07
C THR A 653 -9.71 -28.87 -14.10
N GLY A 654 -9.84 -27.62 -13.65
CA GLY A 654 -10.90 -27.25 -12.71
C GLY A 654 -11.20 -25.76 -12.51
N GLY A 655 -10.26 -24.88 -12.84
CA GLY A 655 -10.34 -23.45 -12.53
C GLY A 655 -10.13 -23.16 -11.04
N ALA A 656 -9.87 -21.88 -10.74
CA ALA A 656 -9.81 -21.39 -9.36
C ALA A 656 -11.15 -21.64 -8.65
N ARG A 657 -11.08 -22.16 -7.42
CA ARG A 657 -12.26 -22.64 -6.68
C ARG A 657 -13.07 -21.54 -6.04
#